data_AF-A0A9K3EEQ9-F1
#
_entry.id   AF-A0A9K3EEQ9-F1
#
_cell.length_a   1.000
_cell.length_b   1.000
_cell.length_c   1.000
_cell.angle_alpha   90.00
_cell.angle_beta   90.00
_cell.angle_gamma   90.00
#
_symmetry.space_group_name_H-M   'P 1'
#
loop_
_entity.id
_entity.type
_entity.pdbx_description
1 polymer ?
#
loop_
_entity_poly.entity_id
_entity_poly.type
_entity_poly.pdbx_seq_one_letter_code
_entity_poly.pdbx_strand_id
1 'polypeptide(L)'
;MKLCRTRAMILFEDTTTISFISHVYKPPSCPLLLFKFKYLPSSSILVATSFLQNLKIKTRISFDQKLREGYIEINCCSESVDKHKRYEEKFSKMTITPKISIDDGNLVVHGKTILKGVPENIVLTPGTGSGLVTGAFIGASSTSRKSLHVFPVGILEDLRFMCCFRFKLWWMTQRMGTCGKDIPLETQFMLVESKDSNDNSPVIYTVFLPLLEGQFRAVLQGNDKNELEICLESGDHAVETNQGLNLVYMHAGTNPFEVITQAVKAVEDHMQTFHHREKKKLPGLLDWFGWCTWDAFYTDVTAEGVEEGLKSLSSGGTPPRFLIIDDGWQEIGNENKDPNVVVQEGAQFANRLTGIKENQKFQKKKDDHAPGLKHVVDEAKEQHKVKYVYVWHALAGYWGGVNPTVAGMEPYDPALAYPVQSPGIKGNQPDIVIDSLSVHGLGLVHPRKVYNFYNELHAYLASCGVDGVKVDVQNIIETLGVGHGGRVALTRSYIQALEASIAKNFKDNGCIACMCHNTDGLYSAKQTAIIRASDDFYPHDPASHTIHISSVAYNTLFLGEFMQPDWDMFHSLHPAADYHAAARSIGGCAIYVSDKPGNHNFDLLKKLVLPDGSVLRAQLPGRPTLDCLFVDPARDGVSLLKIWNVNKCTGVVGVFNCQGAGWCKIEKKTRIHDASPGILTGSVQSTDVDALTKVAGPDWNGETVVYCQRSGEVIRLPKGVSLPVTLKVLEYELFHFCPLKDVTENISVAPIGLLDMFNSSGAIEHFEVNLASNSEVNIDQSTDVPVTATVTLKVRGCGRFGAYSSQCPLKCTIDGVDTEFNYDGPSGLVTLTVPVAQEEMYKWCIEIIV
;
A
#
# COMPACT_ATOMS: atom_id res chain seq x y z
N MET A 1 -56.48 8.48 -20.33
CA MET A 1 -55.09 8.96 -20.40
C MET A 1 -54.31 8.46 -19.18
N LYS A 2 -53.48 7.43 -19.31
CA LYS A 2 -52.42 7.11 -18.34
C LYS A 2 -51.10 7.51 -18.99
N LEU A 3 -50.50 8.62 -18.56
CA LEU A 3 -49.12 8.95 -18.92
C LEU A 3 -48.20 8.04 -18.11
N CYS A 4 -47.55 7.09 -18.77
CA CYS A 4 -46.46 6.33 -18.14
C CYS A 4 -45.25 7.28 -18.05
N ARG A 5 -44.97 7.80 -16.86
CA ARG A 5 -43.76 8.59 -16.61
C ARG A 5 -42.63 7.65 -16.22
N THR A 6 -41.86 7.21 -17.21
CA THR A 6 -40.60 6.51 -16.96
C THR A 6 -39.47 7.42 -17.39
N ARG A 7 -38.60 7.84 -16.46
CA ARG A 7 -37.32 8.47 -16.79
C ARG A 7 -36.32 7.33 -17.00
N ALA A 8 -35.78 7.21 -18.21
CA ALA A 8 -34.70 6.29 -18.51
C ALA A 8 -33.43 7.11 -18.78
N MET A 9 -32.32 6.68 -18.17
CA MET A 9 -30.99 7.22 -18.43
C MET A 9 -30.28 6.24 -19.37
N ILE A 10 -29.86 6.72 -20.54
CA ILE A 10 -29.10 5.91 -21.50
C ILE A 10 -27.67 6.43 -21.49
N LEU A 11 -26.73 5.54 -21.16
CA LEU A 11 -25.29 5.77 -21.28
C LEU A 11 -24.83 5.14 -22.60
N PHE A 12 -24.09 5.90 -23.40
CA PHE A 12 -23.44 5.37 -24.60
C PHE A 12 -22.04 4.90 -24.21
N GLU A 13 -21.68 3.68 -24.64
CA GLU A 13 -20.53 2.93 -24.12
C GLU A 13 -19.14 3.51 -24.42
N ASP A 14 -19.01 4.64 -25.15
CA ASP A 14 -17.69 5.15 -25.53
C ASP A 14 -17.49 6.68 -25.47
N THR A 15 -18.41 7.47 -24.89
CA THR A 15 -18.12 8.88 -24.57
C THR A 15 -18.92 9.39 -23.38
N THR A 16 -18.33 10.32 -22.61
CA THR A 16 -18.83 10.98 -21.38
C THR A 16 -20.10 11.86 -21.55
N THR A 17 -21.02 11.50 -22.45
CA THR A 17 -22.23 12.29 -22.72
C THR A 17 -23.46 11.65 -22.08
N ILE A 18 -23.91 12.20 -20.95
CA ILE A 18 -25.17 11.81 -20.30
C ILE A 18 -26.34 12.54 -20.97
N SER A 19 -27.27 11.79 -21.57
CA SER A 19 -28.51 12.35 -22.13
C SER A 19 -29.72 11.91 -21.30
N PHE A 20 -30.51 12.87 -20.83
CA PHE A 20 -31.76 12.58 -20.11
C PHE A 20 -32.94 12.55 -21.09
N ILE A 21 -33.59 11.39 -21.25
CA ILE A 21 -34.86 11.31 -21.97
C ILE A 21 -35.95 11.82 -21.04
N SER A 22 -36.51 12.96 -21.39
CA SER A 22 -37.48 13.65 -20.54
C SER A 22 -38.88 13.05 -20.68
N HIS A 23 -39.34 12.80 -21.91
CA HIS A 23 -40.68 12.30 -22.23
C HIS A 23 -40.71 11.46 -23.51
N VAL A 24 -41.52 10.40 -23.50
CA VAL A 24 -41.88 9.58 -24.66
C VAL A 24 -43.35 9.82 -24.97
N TYR A 25 -43.67 10.19 -26.21
CA TYR A 25 -45.06 10.42 -26.64
C TYR A 25 -45.42 9.49 -27.81
N LYS A 26 -46.60 8.85 -27.71
CA LYS A 26 -47.20 8.07 -28.79
C LYS A 26 -48.62 8.62 -29.06
N PRO A 27 -48.85 9.34 -30.18
CA PRO A 27 -50.19 9.82 -30.52
C PRO A 27 -51.13 8.65 -30.84
N PRO A 28 -52.46 8.77 -30.60
CA PRO A 28 -53.39 7.64 -30.66
C PRO A 28 -53.62 7.01 -32.05
N SER A 29 -53.05 7.57 -33.11
CA SER A 29 -53.33 7.14 -34.49
C SER A 29 -52.17 7.38 -35.46
N CYS A 30 -50.93 7.46 -34.97
CA CYS A 30 -49.76 7.69 -35.81
C CYS A 30 -48.69 6.60 -35.56
N PRO A 31 -48.02 6.05 -36.59
CA PRO A 31 -46.95 5.06 -36.43
C PRO A 31 -45.64 5.68 -35.91
N LEU A 32 -45.63 6.97 -35.56
CA LEU A 32 -44.44 7.71 -35.15
C LEU A 32 -44.25 7.72 -33.63
N LEU A 33 -43.07 7.30 -33.19
CA LEU A 33 -42.57 7.47 -31.81
C LEU A 33 -41.65 8.69 -31.77
N LEU A 34 -41.96 9.63 -30.85
CA LEU A 34 -41.20 10.87 -30.67
C LEU A 34 -40.49 10.89 -29.31
N PHE A 35 -39.18 11.09 -29.34
CA PHE A 35 -38.33 11.20 -28.15
C PHE A 35 -37.75 12.60 -28.02
N LYS A 36 -37.94 13.23 -26.85
CA LYS A 36 -37.39 14.56 -26.54
C LYS A 36 -36.27 14.46 -25.51
N PHE A 37 -35.09 15.00 -25.83
CA PHE A 37 -33.91 15.00 -24.96
C PHE A 37 -33.26 16.38 -24.86
N LYS A 38 -32.50 16.61 -23.77
CA LYS A 38 -31.68 17.81 -23.56
C LYS A 38 -30.19 17.46 -23.66
N TYR A 39 -29.37 18.36 -24.20
CA TYR A 39 -27.93 18.14 -24.44
C TYR A 39 -27.05 19.32 -23.99
N LEU A 40 -25.74 19.07 -23.74
CA LEU A 40 -24.74 20.07 -23.30
C LEU A 40 -23.86 20.58 -24.46
N PRO A 41 -23.24 21.78 -24.35
CA PRO A 41 -22.79 22.56 -25.51
C PRO A 41 -21.47 22.12 -26.18
N SER A 42 -20.81 21.07 -25.71
CA SER A 42 -19.43 20.78 -26.13
C SER A 42 -19.13 19.29 -26.21
N SER A 43 -19.84 18.57 -27.08
CA SER A 43 -19.38 17.32 -27.68
C SER A 43 -20.28 16.89 -28.86
N SER A 44 -19.69 16.91 -30.06
CA SER A 44 -19.95 16.03 -31.21
C SER A 44 -21.40 15.76 -31.64
N ILE A 45 -21.98 16.72 -32.40
CA ILE A 45 -23.23 16.57 -33.18
C ILE A 45 -23.19 15.36 -34.16
N LEU A 46 -22.00 14.82 -34.48
CA LEU A 46 -21.82 13.71 -35.42
C LEU A 46 -22.08 12.29 -34.85
N VAL A 47 -21.97 12.08 -33.52
CA VAL A 47 -21.93 10.71 -32.94
C VAL A 47 -23.33 10.06 -32.86
N ALA A 48 -24.38 10.84 -32.63
CA ALA A 48 -25.75 10.32 -32.56
C ALA A 48 -26.27 9.80 -33.91
N THR A 49 -25.77 10.35 -35.02
CA THR A 49 -26.20 10.00 -36.38
C THR A 49 -25.63 8.69 -36.91
N SER A 50 -24.41 8.28 -36.52
CA SER A 50 -23.80 7.05 -37.06
C SER A 50 -24.33 5.78 -36.39
N PHE A 51 -24.64 5.83 -35.09
CA PHE A 51 -25.14 4.67 -34.35
C PHE A 51 -26.56 4.25 -34.77
N LEU A 52 -27.44 5.22 -35.05
CA LEU A 52 -28.83 4.95 -35.44
C LEU A 52 -28.98 4.49 -36.91
N GLN A 53 -28.03 4.86 -37.80
CA GLN A 53 -28.00 4.35 -39.17
C GLN A 53 -27.71 2.85 -39.24
N ASN A 54 -26.96 2.29 -38.27
CA ASN A 54 -26.66 0.85 -38.20
C ASN A 54 -27.88 -0.03 -37.85
N LEU A 55 -28.95 0.55 -37.30
CA LEU A 55 -30.15 -0.18 -36.89
C LEU A 55 -31.18 -0.39 -38.03
N LYS A 56 -30.93 0.12 -39.26
CA LYS A 56 -31.84 0.04 -40.42
C LYS A 56 -33.27 0.58 -40.16
N ILE A 57 -33.44 1.46 -39.17
CA ILE A 57 -34.71 2.12 -38.88
C ILE A 57 -34.69 3.52 -39.52
N LYS A 58 -35.71 3.88 -40.32
CA LYS A 58 -35.83 5.24 -40.86
C LYS A 58 -36.14 6.21 -39.73
N THR A 59 -35.16 7.04 -39.38
CA THR A 59 -35.29 8.08 -38.35
C THR A 59 -35.03 9.47 -38.92
N ARG A 60 -35.71 10.48 -38.37
CA ARG A 60 -35.45 11.90 -38.63
C ARG A 60 -35.08 12.57 -37.32
N ILE A 61 -33.93 13.24 -37.29
CA ILE A 61 -33.44 13.95 -36.11
C ILE A 61 -33.48 15.44 -36.39
N SER A 62 -34.02 16.22 -35.45
CA SER A 62 -34.10 17.68 -35.54
C SER A 62 -33.70 18.32 -34.21
N PHE A 63 -33.00 19.45 -34.27
CA PHE A 63 -32.39 20.11 -33.11
C PHE A 63 -32.81 21.59 -33.03
N ASP A 64 -33.15 22.03 -31.82
CA ASP A 64 -33.32 23.45 -31.49
C ASP A 64 -32.14 23.90 -30.61
N GLN A 65 -31.20 24.62 -31.24
CA GLN A 65 -30.00 25.11 -30.57
C GLN A 65 -30.27 26.19 -29.52
N LYS A 66 -31.37 26.94 -29.61
CA LYS A 66 -31.70 27.98 -28.61
C LYS A 66 -32.22 27.36 -27.31
N LEU A 67 -32.98 26.28 -27.41
CA LEU A 67 -33.60 25.60 -26.26
C LEU A 67 -32.75 24.46 -25.68
N ARG A 68 -31.65 24.08 -26.36
CA ARG A 68 -30.80 22.91 -26.03
C ARG A 68 -31.61 21.60 -26.00
N GLU A 69 -32.53 21.47 -26.93
CA GLU A 69 -33.45 20.33 -27.03
C GLU A 69 -33.36 19.68 -28.41
N GLY A 70 -33.37 18.34 -28.44
CA GLY A 70 -33.38 17.55 -29.68
C GLY A 70 -34.59 16.62 -29.72
N TYR A 71 -35.02 16.29 -30.94
CA TYR A 71 -36.15 15.42 -31.21
C TYR A 71 -35.73 14.29 -32.16
N ILE A 72 -36.07 13.04 -31.79
CA ILE A 72 -35.92 11.87 -32.66
C ILE A 72 -37.32 11.38 -33.03
N GLU A 73 -37.62 11.39 -34.32
CA GLU A 73 -38.80 10.75 -34.90
C GLU A 73 -38.42 9.38 -35.46
N ILE A 74 -39.12 8.34 -34.98
CA ILE A 74 -38.99 6.97 -35.47
C ILE A 74 -40.30 6.56 -36.15
N ASN A 75 -40.24 6.23 -37.43
CA ASN A 75 -41.42 5.83 -38.20
C ASN A 75 -41.60 4.31 -38.17
N CYS A 76 -42.54 3.82 -37.36
CA CYS A 76 -42.84 2.39 -37.20
C CYS A 76 -43.97 1.95 -38.15
N CYS A 77 -43.71 1.88 -39.45
CA CYS A 77 -44.63 1.26 -40.42
C CYS A 77 -44.18 -0.15 -40.83
N SER A 78 -45.02 -1.12 -40.48
CA SER A 78 -45.28 -2.45 -41.08
C SER A 78 -44.11 -3.36 -41.47
N GLU A 79 -43.92 -4.45 -40.71
CA GLU A 79 -44.35 -5.83 -41.08
C GLU A 79 -43.98 -6.84 -39.98
N SER A 80 -44.85 -7.83 -39.75
CA SER A 80 -44.77 -8.99 -38.82
C SER A 80 -45.20 -8.78 -37.36
N VAL A 81 -46.52 -8.76 -37.15
CA VAL A 81 -47.20 -8.77 -35.84
C VAL A 81 -47.13 -10.12 -35.11
N ASP A 82 -46.62 -11.20 -35.72
CA ASP A 82 -46.52 -12.52 -35.08
C ASP A 82 -45.27 -12.76 -34.21
N LYS A 83 -44.38 -11.77 -34.05
CA LYS A 83 -43.24 -11.88 -33.13
C LYS A 83 -43.50 -11.31 -31.73
N HIS A 84 -44.58 -10.55 -31.50
CA HIS A 84 -44.77 -9.87 -30.22
C HIS A 84 -45.05 -10.80 -29.03
N LYS A 85 -45.71 -11.95 -29.21
CA LYS A 85 -45.91 -12.91 -28.11
C LYS A 85 -44.64 -13.67 -27.69
N ARG A 86 -43.62 -13.75 -28.55
CA ARG A 86 -42.31 -14.35 -28.21
C ARG A 86 -41.31 -13.34 -27.61
N TYR A 87 -41.61 -12.05 -27.66
CA TYR A 87 -40.73 -11.01 -27.12
C TYR A 87 -41.16 -10.53 -25.72
N GLU A 88 -42.44 -10.63 -25.34
CA GLU A 88 -42.86 -10.37 -23.94
C GLU A 88 -42.35 -11.44 -22.96
N GLU A 89 -42.30 -12.73 -23.36
CA GLU A 89 -41.65 -13.79 -22.56
C GLU A 89 -40.11 -13.67 -22.52
N LYS A 90 -39.49 -13.01 -23.51
CA LYS A 90 -38.04 -12.78 -23.54
C LYS A 90 -37.61 -11.50 -22.80
N PHE A 91 -38.48 -10.49 -22.71
CA PHE A 91 -38.22 -9.28 -21.92
C PHE A 91 -38.57 -9.45 -20.43
N SER A 92 -39.40 -10.43 -20.07
CA SER A 92 -39.65 -10.81 -18.66
C SER A 92 -38.50 -11.60 -18.02
N LYS A 93 -37.39 -11.84 -18.73
CA LYS A 93 -36.18 -12.54 -18.25
C LYS A 93 -34.87 -11.81 -18.60
N MET A 94 -34.90 -10.48 -18.72
CA MET A 94 -33.70 -9.66 -18.53
C MET A 94 -33.69 -9.10 -17.11
N THR A 95 -33.77 -10.00 -16.13
CA THR A 95 -33.34 -9.69 -14.77
C THR A 95 -31.81 -9.59 -14.84
N ILE A 96 -31.23 -8.45 -14.51
CA ILE A 96 -29.79 -8.38 -14.25
C ILE A 96 -29.54 -9.34 -13.08
N THR A 97 -29.01 -10.53 -13.35
CA THR A 97 -28.63 -11.46 -12.29
C THR A 97 -27.55 -10.77 -11.47
N PRO A 98 -27.75 -10.59 -10.15
CA PRO A 98 -26.69 -10.08 -9.28
C PRO A 98 -25.46 -10.96 -9.43
N LYS A 99 -24.29 -10.35 -9.58
CA LYS A 99 -23.02 -11.11 -9.63
C LYS A 99 -22.61 -11.65 -8.25
N ILE A 100 -23.25 -11.19 -7.18
CA ILE A 100 -23.10 -11.71 -5.83
C ILE A 100 -24.51 -11.89 -5.26
N SER A 101 -24.86 -13.11 -4.86
CA SER A 101 -26.20 -13.49 -4.40
C SER A 101 -26.12 -14.58 -3.32
N ILE A 102 -27.22 -14.73 -2.57
CA ILE A 102 -27.45 -15.93 -1.78
C ILE A 102 -28.52 -16.75 -2.51
N ASP A 103 -28.12 -17.89 -3.06
CA ASP A 103 -28.99 -18.78 -3.85
C ASP A 103 -29.03 -20.17 -3.22
N ASP A 104 -30.23 -20.65 -2.89
CA ASP A 104 -30.46 -21.95 -2.25
C ASP A 104 -29.58 -22.20 -1.01
N GLY A 105 -29.41 -21.17 -0.17
CA GLY A 105 -28.58 -21.22 1.03
C GLY A 105 -27.07 -21.23 0.75
N ASN A 106 -26.63 -20.82 -0.44
CA ASN A 106 -25.22 -20.69 -0.79
C ASN A 106 -24.88 -19.25 -1.15
N LEU A 107 -23.74 -18.74 -0.68
CA LEU A 107 -23.19 -17.48 -1.17
C LEU A 107 -22.52 -17.73 -2.52
N VAL A 108 -23.09 -17.19 -3.58
CA VAL A 108 -22.64 -17.37 -4.97
C VAL A 108 -22.05 -16.07 -5.49
N VAL A 109 -20.84 -16.15 -6.05
CA VAL A 109 -20.10 -15.03 -6.64
C VAL A 109 -19.74 -15.40 -8.08
N HIS A 110 -20.22 -14.62 -9.05
CA HIS A 110 -20.05 -14.87 -10.47
C HIS A 110 -20.42 -16.31 -10.89
N GLY A 111 -21.49 -16.85 -10.28
CA GLY A 111 -21.95 -18.22 -10.53
C GLY A 111 -21.17 -19.31 -9.76
N LYS A 112 -20.17 -18.94 -8.96
CA LYS A 112 -19.35 -19.87 -8.17
C LYS A 112 -19.76 -19.83 -6.70
N THR A 113 -19.99 -20.98 -6.09
CA THR A 113 -20.28 -21.07 -4.65
C THR A 113 -19.03 -20.79 -3.84
N ILE A 114 -19.07 -19.74 -3.00
CA ILE A 114 -17.99 -19.38 -2.08
C ILE A 114 -18.26 -19.92 -0.67
N LEU A 115 -19.50 -19.83 -0.19
CA LEU A 115 -19.91 -20.39 1.11
C LEU A 115 -21.16 -21.25 0.94
N LYS A 116 -21.21 -22.39 1.63
CA LYS A 116 -22.37 -23.30 1.68
C LYS A 116 -23.11 -23.17 3.01
N GLY A 117 -24.42 -23.41 3.00
CA GLY A 117 -25.22 -23.45 4.22
C GLY A 117 -25.31 -22.09 4.94
N VAL A 118 -25.46 -21.01 4.18
CA VAL A 118 -25.62 -19.65 4.68
C VAL A 118 -26.90 -19.54 5.52
N PRO A 119 -26.82 -19.21 6.83
CA PRO A 119 -27.99 -19.10 7.69
C PRO A 119 -28.95 -17.97 7.30
N GLU A 120 -30.25 -18.13 7.64
CA GLU A 120 -31.29 -17.14 7.30
C GLU A 120 -31.11 -15.77 7.95
N ASN A 121 -30.37 -15.68 9.07
CA ASN A 121 -30.11 -14.42 9.76
C ASN A 121 -28.95 -13.63 9.13
N ILE A 122 -28.29 -14.17 8.09
CA ILE A 122 -27.30 -13.49 7.27
C ILE A 122 -28.01 -12.78 6.12
N VAL A 123 -27.71 -11.50 5.94
CA VAL A 123 -28.33 -10.63 4.93
C VAL A 123 -27.27 -10.14 3.97
N LEU A 124 -27.58 -10.19 2.67
CA LEU A 124 -26.74 -9.60 1.63
C LEU A 124 -27.40 -8.34 1.08
N THR A 125 -26.72 -7.20 1.17
CA THR A 125 -27.19 -5.92 0.64
C THR A 125 -26.30 -5.48 -0.52
N PRO A 126 -26.84 -5.17 -1.72
CA PRO A 126 -26.04 -4.67 -2.84
C PRO A 126 -25.23 -3.42 -2.48
N GLY A 127 -23.97 -3.35 -2.94
CA GLY A 127 -23.14 -2.16 -2.79
C GLY A 127 -23.71 -0.98 -3.59
N THR A 128 -23.57 0.25 -3.08
CA THR A 128 -23.95 1.46 -3.82
C THR A 128 -22.82 1.83 -4.78
N GLY A 129 -23.08 1.77 -6.09
CA GLY A 129 -22.13 2.13 -7.14
C GLY A 129 -22.81 2.21 -8.51
N SER A 130 -22.41 3.16 -9.36
CA SER A 130 -22.97 3.34 -10.69
C SER A 130 -22.44 2.27 -11.68
N GLY A 131 -23.14 1.14 -11.82
CA GLY A 131 -22.80 0.07 -12.77
C GLY A 131 -23.41 -1.29 -12.41
N LEU A 132 -23.16 -2.32 -13.25
CA LEU A 132 -23.44 -3.73 -12.92
C LEU A 132 -22.81 -4.05 -11.54
N VAL A 133 -23.63 -4.38 -10.54
CA VAL A 133 -23.23 -4.52 -9.12
C VAL A 133 -22.09 -5.54 -8.96
N THR A 134 -20.86 -5.07 -8.73
CA THR A 134 -19.65 -5.90 -8.50
C THR A 134 -19.30 -6.12 -7.03
N GLY A 135 -20.05 -5.51 -6.10
CA GLY A 135 -19.83 -5.65 -4.66
C GLY A 135 -21.11 -5.67 -3.84
N ALA A 136 -21.03 -6.22 -2.63
CA ALA A 136 -22.15 -6.41 -1.72
C ALA A 136 -21.70 -6.38 -0.25
N PHE A 137 -22.60 -6.01 0.66
CA PHE A 137 -22.39 -6.04 2.09
C PHE A 137 -23.04 -7.28 2.70
N ILE A 138 -22.31 -7.96 3.58
CA ILE A 138 -22.84 -9.01 4.46
C ILE A 138 -23.20 -8.35 5.80
N GLY A 139 -24.44 -8.55 6.22
CA GLY A 139 -24.95 -8.23 7.56
C GLY A 139 -25.40 -9.50 8.29
N ALA A 140 -25.59 -9.38 9.60
CA ALA A 140 -26.08 -10.45 10.46
C ALA A 140 -26.95 -9.89 11.60
N SER A 141 -27.89 -10.70 12.07
CA SER A 141 -28.77 -10.36 13.19
C SER A 141 -28.86 -11.48 14.24
N SER A 142 -29.21 -11.09 15.46
CA SER A 142 -29.36 -11.93 16.65
C SER A 142 -30.63 -11.53 17.41
N THR A 143 -31.18 -12.47 18.18
CA THR A 143 -32.33 -12.20 19.06
C THR A 143 -31.93 -11.50 20.36
N SER A 144 -30.65 -11.58 20.74
CA SER A 144 -30.12 -11.00 21.98
C SER A 144 -29.27 -9.77 21.69
N ARG A 145 -29.29 -8.78 22.60
CA ARG A 145 -28.36 -7.65 22.57
C ARG A 145 -27.11 -8.01 23.36
N LYS A 146 -25.94 -7.78 22.77
CA LYS A 146 -24.63 -8.05 23.38
C LYS A 146 -23.59 -7.05 22.84
N SER A 147 -22.52 -6.87 23.61
CA SER A 147 -21.31 -6.14 23.18
C SER A 147 -20.38 -6.96 22.30
N LEU A 148 -20.60 -8.29 22.23
CA LEU A 148 -19.85 -9.25 21.43
C LEU A 148 -20.81 -10.26 20.80
N HIS A 149 -20.72 -10.43 19.48
CA HIS A 149 -21.39 -11.48 18.72
C HIS A 149 -20.40 -12.26 17.88
N VAL A 150 -20.70 -13.54 17.67
CA VAL A 150 -20.02 -14.39 16.69
C VAL A 150 -21.12 -14.97 15.80
N PHE A 151 -21.09 -14.65 14.51
CA PHE A 151 -22.07 -15.06 13.52
C PHE A 151 -21.43 -16.04 12.54
N PRO A 152 -21.80 -17.34 12.57
CA PRO A 152 -21.49 -18.26 11.48
C PRO A 152 -22.15 -17.76 10.20
N VAL A 153 -21.36 -17.63 9.13
CA VAL A 153 -21.82 -17.11 7.82
C VAL A 153 -22.07 -18.23 6.84
N GLY A 154 -21.26 -19.29 6.88
CA GLY A 154 -21.36 -20.45 6.01
C GLY A 154 -20.04 -21.20 5.89
N ILE A 155 -20.08 -22.40 5.33
CA ILE A 155 -18.95 -23.31 5.18
C ILE A 155 -18.09 -22.90 3.99
N LEU A 156 -16.81 -22.66 4.23
CA LEU A 156 -15.79 -22.45 3.19
C LEU A 156 -14.95 -23.73 3.05
N GLU A 157 -14.97 -24.34 1.87
CA GLU A 157 -14.25 -25.59 1.58
C GLU A 157 -13.73 -25.60 0.14
N ASP A 158 -12.57 -26.22 -0.05
CA ASP A 158 -11.91 -26.44 -1.35
C ASP A 158 -11.68 -25.15 -2.16
N LEU A 159 -11.50 -24.01 -1.48
CA LEU A 159 -11.21 -22.71 -2.09
C LEU A 159 -9.96 -22.11 -1.48
N ARG A 160 -8.95 -21.85 -2.31
CA ARG A 160 -7.72 -21.20 -1.88
C ARG A 160 -8.01 -19.77 -1.43
N PHE A 161 -7.48 -19.40 -0.28
CA PHE A 161 -7.50 -18.02 0.17
C PHE A 161 -6.15 -17.60 0.74
N MET A 162 -5.95 -16.29 0.74
CA MET A 162 -4.92 -15.63 1.53
C MET A 162 -5.59 -14.54 2.37
N CYS A 163 -5.15 -14.40 3.62
CA CYS A 163 -5.69 -13.40 4.52
C CYS A 163 -4.59 -12.72 5.33
N CYS A 164 -4.84 -11.48 5.74
CA CYS A 164 -4.04 -10.75 6.72
C CYS A 164 -4.80 -10.73 8.05
N PHE A 165 -4.16 -11.25 9.09
CA PHE A 165 -4.74 -11.37 10.43
C PHE A 165 -3.78 -10.81 11.48
N ARG A 166 -4.33 -10.30 12.58
CA ARG A 166 -3.51 -9.82 13.69
C ARG A 166 -2.99 -10.98 14.51
N PHE A 167 -1.69 -11.24 14.45
CA PHE A 167 -1.05 -12.29 15.25
C PHE A 167 -0.52 -11.77 16.59
N LYS A 168 -0.44 -10.45 16.74
CA LYS A 168 -0.16 -9.69 17.96
C LYS A 168 -1.19 -8.56 18.06
N LEU A 169 -1.26 -7.87 19.20
CA LEU A 169 -2.10 -6.66 19.33
C LEU A 169 -1.76 -5.62 18.25
N TRP A 170 -0.47 -5.45 17.96
CA TRP A 170 0.08 -4.37 17.12
C TRP A 170 0.12 -4.70 15.63
N TRP A 171 0.34 -5.97 15.30
CA TRP A 171 0.86 -6.38 13.99
C TRP A 171 0.01 -7.46 13.32
N MET A 172 0.01 -7.39 11.99
CA MET A 172 -0.57 -8.41 11.12
C MET A 172 0.51 -9.25 10.46
N THR A 173 0.13 -10.44 10.04
CA THR A 173 0.89 -11.31 9.14
C THR A 173 -0.11 -12.05 8.24
N GLN A 174 0.40 -12.84 7.31
CA GLN A 174 -0.37 -13.57 6.32
C GLN A 174 -0.64 -15.02 6.72
N ARG A 175 -1.77 -15.55 6.24
CA ARG A 175 -2.08 -16.97 6.26
C ARG A 175 -2.77 -17.38 4.97
N MET A 176 -2.35 -18.51 4.44
CA MET A 176 -3.00 -19.19 3.33
C MET A 176 -3.77 -20.40 3.85
N GLY A 177 -4.86 -20.76 3.18
CA GLY A 177 -5.67 -21.92 3.54
C GLY A 177 -6.62 -22.31 2.43
N THR A 178 -7.38 -23.38 2.67
CA THR A 178 -8.36 -23.91 1.70
C THR A 178 -9.74 -24.16 2.30
N CYS A 179 -9.88 -24.01 3.62
CA CYS A 179 -11.14 -24.24 4.32
C CYS A 179 -11.33 -23.29 5.51
N GLY A 180 -12.57 -23.15 6.00
CA GLY A 180 -12.90 -22.15 7.01
C GLY A 180 -12.08 -22.24 8.30
N LYS A 181 -11.74 -23.45 8.78
CA LYS A 181 -10.93 -23.64 10.01
C LYS A 181 -9.50 -23.09 9.90
N ASP A 182 -9.01 -22.88 8.68
CA ASP A 182 -7.68 -22.32 8.43
C ASP A 182 -7.64 -20.80 8.67
N ILE A 183 -8.81 -20.14 8.70
CA ILE A 183 -8.95 -18.70 8.89
C ILE A 183 -8.61 -18.36 10.35
N PRO A 184 -7.53 -17.60 10.60
CA PRO A 184 -7.14 -17.24 11.96
C PRO A 184 -8.12 -16.27 12.62
N LEU A 185 -8.09 -16.25 13.95
CA LEU A 185 -8.74 -15.18 14.74
C LEU A 185 -8.18 -13.82 14.31
N GLU A 186 -9.02 -12.78 14.39
CA GLU A 186 -8.62 -11.40 14.08
C GLU A 186 -8.18 -11.21 12.60
N THR A 187 -8.83 -11.92 11.67
CA THR A 187 -8.62 -11.71 10.24
C THR A 187 -9.31 -10.43 9.78
N GLN A 188 -8.55 -9.49 9.22
CA GLN A 188 -9.03 -8.15 8.85
C GLN A 188 -9.10 -7.92 7.33
N PHE A 189 -8.54 -8.84 6.55
CA PHE A 189 -8.56 -8.82 5.10
C PHE A 189 -8.46 -10.27 4.62
N MET A 190 -9.28 -10.65 3.65
CA MET A 190 -9.21 -11.97 3.02
C MET A 190 -9.48 -11.85 1.52
N LEU A 191 -8.68 -12.56 0.73
CA LEU A 191 -8.81 -12.71 -0.71
C LEU A 191 -9.03 -14.19 -1.02
N VAL A 192 -10.09 -14.52 -1.74
CA VAL A 192 -10.45 -15.88 -2.15
C VAL A 192 -10.28 -16.04 -3.65
N GLU A 193 -9.60 -17.11 -4.07
CA GLU A 193 -9.46 -17.53 -5.46
C GLU A 193 -10.54 -18.56 -5.80
N SER A 194 -11.35 -18.28 -6.82
CA SER A 194 -12.36 -19.21 -7.32
C SER A 194 -12.18 -19.46 -8.82
N LYS A 195 -11.98 -20.73 -9.20
CA LYS A 195 -11.80 -21.18 -10.58
C LYS A 195 -12.93 -22.15 -10.95
N ASP A 196 -13.42 -22.07 -12.19
CA ASP A 196 -14.37 -23.08 -12.69
C ASP A 196 -13.62 -24.39 -12.99
N SER A 197 -14.36 -25.49 -12.94
CA SER A 197 -13.89 -26.80 -13.42
C SER A 197 -13.59 -26.82 -14.92
N ASN A 198 -14.15 -25.88 -15.69
CA ASN A 198 -13.79 -25.67 -17.10
C ASN A 198 -12.57 -24.76 -17.20
N ASP A 199 -11.45 -25.29 -17.71
CA ASP A 199 -10.14 -24.63 -17.79
C ASP A 199 -10.11 -23.28 -18.54
N ASN A 200 -11.13 -22.98 -19.35
CA ASN A 200 -11.22 -21.74 -20.15
C ASN A 200 -11.93 -20.57 -19.46
N SER A 201 -12.48 -20.75 -18.25
CA SER A 201 -13.19 -19.67 -17.56
C SER A 201 -12.21 -18.83 -16.73
N PRO A 202 -12.37 -17.50 -16.68
CA PRO A 202 -11.46 -16.66 -15.91
C PRO A 202 -11.53 -17.00 -14.41
N VAL A 203 -10.37 -16.93 -13.76
CA VAL A 203 -10.28 -16.97 -12.30
C VAL A 203 -10.99 -15.73 -11.76
N ILE A 204 -11.81 -15.92 -10.72
CA ILE A 204 -12.51 -14.84 -10.04
C ILE A 204 -11.93 -14.71 -8.65
N TYR A 205 -11.43 -13.52 -8.35
CA TYR A 205 -10.91 -13.13 -7.05
C TYR A 205 -11.99 -12.38 -6.29
N THR A 206 -12.23 -12.78 -5.04
CA THR A 206 -13.23 -12.16 -4.17
C THR A 206 -12.56 -11.66 -2.89
N VAL A 207 -12.63 -10.36 -2.65
CA VAL A 207 -12.16 -9.74 -1.41
C VAL A 207 -13.29 -9.74 -0.38
N PHE A 208 -12.94 -9.99 0.87
CA PHE A 208 -13.78 -9.78 2.05
C PHE A 208 -13.09 -8.75 2.97
N LEU A 209 -13.73 -7.60 3.16
CA LEU A 209 -13.27 -6.52 4.04
C LEU A 209 -14.23 -6.37 5.22
N PRO A 210 -13.91 -6.89 6.41
CA PRO A 210 -14.61 -6.54 7.65
C PRO A 210 -14.54 -5.04 7.91
N LEU A 211 -15.66 -4.48 8.37
CA LEU A 211 -15.87 -3.04 8.52
C LEU A 211 -16.12 -2.62 9.97
N LEU A 212 -16.19 -1.31 10.17
CA LEU A 212 -16.75 -0.71 11.38
C LEU A 212 -18.23 -0.39 11.15
N GLU A 213 -19.09 -0.80 12.06
CA GLU A 213 -20.50 -0.43 12.05
C GLU A 213 -20.85 0.33 13.33
N GLY A 214 -20.94 1.66 13.20
CA GLY A 214 -21.12 2.56 14.33
C GLY A 214 -19.97 2.47 15.33
N GLN A 215 -20.25 1.90 16.51
CA GLN A 215 -19.29 1.70 17.61
C GLN A 215 -18.69 0.29 17.64
N PHE A 216 -19.04 -0.56 16.68
CA PHE A 216 -18.62 -1.96 16.62
C PHE A 216 -17.61 -2.19 15.51
N ARG A 217 -16.68 -3.12 15.74
CA ARG A 217 -15.72 -3.60 14.75
C ARG A 217 -16.05 -5.04 14.39
N ALA A 218 -16.09 -5.32 13.09
CA ALA A 218 -16.13 -6.68 12.57
C ALA A 218 -14.71 -7.20 12.26
N VAL A 219 -14.48 -8.49 12.50
CA VAL A 219 -13.33 -9.26 12.01
C VAL A 219 -13.80 -10.64 11.57
N LEU A 220 -13.04 -11.31 10.71
CA LEU A 220 -13.29 -12.71 10.33
C LEU A 220 -12.52 -13.67 11.23
N GLN A 221 -13.06 -14.88 11.35
CA GLN A 221 -12.37 -16.04 11.91
C GLN A 221 -12.97 -17.33 11.35
N GLY A 222 -12.29 -18.45 11.63
CA GLY A 222 -12.74 -19.79 11.31
C GLY A 222 -13.08 -20.61 12.55
N ASN A 223 -13.87 -21.68 12.37
CA ASN A 223 -14.13 -22.67 13.42
C ASN A 223 -13.90 -24.12 12.95
N ASP A 224 -14.00 -25.07 13.88
CA ASP A 224 -13.73 -26.50 13.61
C ASP A 224 -14.70 -27.17 12.62
N LYS A 225 -15.81 -26.49 12.27
CA LYS A 225 -16.80 -26.95 11.29
C LYS A 225 -16.55 -26.38 9.89
N ASN A 226 -15.39 -25.77 9.65
CA ASN A 226 -15.07 -25.04 8.43
C ASN A 226 -16.00 -23.85 8.14
N GLU A 227 -16.71 -23.33 9.15
CA GLU A 227 -17.54 -22.14 8.97
C GLU A 227 -16.66 -20.88 9.02
N LEU A 228 -16.88 -19.98 8.06
CA LEU A 228 -16.47 -18.59 8.18
C LEU A 228 -17.37 -17.92 9.21
N GLU A 229 -16.78 -17.25 10.20
CA GLU A 229 -17.51 -16.50 11.21
C GLU A 229 -17.16 -15.01 11.15
N ILE A 230 -18.15 -14.16 11.40
CA ILE A 230 -17.97 -12.73 11.67
C ILE A 230 -18.04 -12.51 13.17
N CYS A 231 -16.94 -12.04 13.76
CA CYS A 231 -16.91 -11.56 15.14
C CYS A 231 -17.18 -10.06 15.15
N LEU A 232 -18.21 -9.62 15.86
CA LEU A 232 -18.62 -8.22 15.98
C LEU A 232 -18.51 -7.76 17.43
N GLU A 233 -17.70 -6.75 17.70
CA GLU A 233 -17.44 -6.30 19.07
C GLU A 233 -17.33 -4.78 19.25
N SER A 234 -17.86 -4.26 20.37
CA SER A 234 -17.75 -2.84 20.75
C SER A 234 -16.58 -2.54 21.68
N GLY A 235 -16.03 -3.55 22.37
CA GLY A 235 -15.03 -3.35 23.42
C GLY A 235 -15.55 -2.65 24.69
N ASP A 236 -16.87 -2.52 24.85
CA ASP A 236 -17.53 -1.96 26.05
C ASP A 236 -18.83 -2.73 26.33
N HIS A 237 -18.95 -3.32 27.52
CA HIS A 237 -20.14 -4.08 27.93
C HIS A 237 -21.42 -3.25 27.96
N ALA A 238 -21.34 -1.92 28.09
CA ALA A 238 -22.49 -1.04 28.03
C ALA A 238 -22.95 -0.72 26.60
N VAL A 239 -22.11 -0.99 25.59
CA VAL A 239 -22.40 -0.72 24.19
C VAL A 239 -22.83 -2.02 23.51
N GLU A 240 -24.14 -2.21 23.40
CA GLU A 240 -24.75 -3.45 22.91
C GLU A 240 -25.60 -3.24 21.65
N THR A 241 -25.48 -4.19 20.72
CA THR A 241 -26.33 -4.32 19.53
C THR A 241 -26.91 -5.73 19.46
N ASN A 242 -27.94 -5.93 18.66
CA ASN A 242 -28.41 -7.25 18.24
C ASN A 242 -28.24 -7.50 16.74
N GLN A 243 -27.68 -6.54 16.00
CA GLN A 243 -27.48 -6.67 14.55
C GLN A 243 -26.35 -5.79 14.05
N GLY A 244 -25.85 -6.11 12.86
CA GLY A 244 -25.13 -5.19 12.00
C GLY A 244 -25.44 -5.51 10.53
N LEU A 245 -25.71 -4.49 9.73
CA LEU A 245 -26.17 -4.63 8.35
C LEU A 245 -25.02 -4.58 7.34
N ASN A 246 -23.89 -3.97 7.70
CA ASN A 246 -22.76 -3.74 6.81
C ASN A 246 -21.46 -4.19 7.47
N LEU A 247 -21.42 -5.46 7.90
CA LEU A 247 -20.31 -6.02 8.68
C LEU A 247 -19.09 -6.35 7.83
N VAL A 248 -19.31 -6.84 6.61
CA VAL A 248 -18.24 -7.19 5.67
C VAL A 248 -18.61 -6.71 4.28
N TYR A 249 -17.71 -5.99 3.61
CA TYR A 249 -17.86 -5.67 2.20
C TYR A 249 -17.15 -6.69 1.33
N MET A 250 -17.86 -7.16 0.30
CA MET A 250 -17.36 -8.05 -0.73
C MET A 250 -17.20 -7.32 -2.05
N HIS A 251 -16.14 -7.63 -2.79
CA HIS A 251 -15.95 -7.20 -4.16
C HIS A 251 -15.31 -8.32 -4.97
N ALA A 252 -15.72 -8.48 -6.23
CA ALA A 252 -15.22 -9.56 -7.08
C ALA A 252 -14.82 -9.09 -8.49
N GLY A 253 -13.81 -9.75 -9.06
CA GLY A 253 -13.28 -9.45 -10.39
C GLY A 253 -12.15 -10.38 -10.82
N THR A 254 -11.51 -10.09 -11.94
CA THR A 254 -10.50 -10.96 -12.57
C THR A 254 -9.06 -10.55 -12.32
N ASN A 255 -8.80 -9.31 -11.91
CA ASN A 255 -7.49 -8.85 -11.45
C ASN A 255 -7.54 -8.63 -9.92
N PRO A 256 -6.77 -9.37 -9.11
CA PRO A 256 -6.87 -9.27 -7.66
C PRO A 256 -6.38 -7.91 -7.13
N PHE A 257 -5.39 -7.29 -7.76
CA PHE A 257 -4.87 -5.98 -7.33
C PHE A 257 -5.92 -4.88 -7.57
N GLU A 258 -6.57 -4.89 -8.72
CA GLU A 258 -7.68 -3.96 -9.01
C GLU A 258 -8.87 -4.20 -8.08
N VAL A 259 -9.26 -5.45 -7.85
CA VAL A 259 -10.38 -5.81 -6.95
C VAL A 259 -10.14 -5.29 -5.54
N ILE A 260 -8.92 -5.42 -5.01
CA ILE A 260 -8.54 -4.89 -3.70
C ILE A 260 -8.69 -3.36 -3.66
N THR A 261 -8.13 -2.65 -4.66
CA THR A 261 -8.23 -1.18 -4.72
C THR A 261 -9.67 -0.70 -4.87
N GLN A 262 -10.48 -1.33 -5.72
CA GLN A 262 -11.89 -0.96 -5.88
C GLN A 262 -12.70 -1.27 -4.62
N ALA A 263 -12.38 -2.33 -3.90
CA ALA A 263 -13.03 -2.65 -2.64
C ALA A 263 -12.80 -1.56 -1.59
N VAL A 264 -11.55 -1.12 -1.42
CA VAL A 264 -11.21 -0.06 -0.47
C VAL A 264 -11.85 1.28 -0.87
N LYS A 265 -11.88 1.61 -2.16
CA LYS A 265 -12.55 2.83 -2.66
C LYS A 265 -14.06 2.80 -2.41
N ALA A 266 -14.72 1.66 -2.64
CA ALA A 266 -16.14 1.51 -2.34
C ALA A 266 -16.45 1.61 -0.84
N VAL A 267 -15.58 1.04 0.01
CA VAL A 267 -15.69 1.16 1.48
C VAL A 267 -15.44 2.59 1.94
N GLU A 268 -14.48 3.29 1.35
CA GLU A 268 -14.25 4.72 1.60
C GLU A 268 -15.50 5.54 1.28
N ASP A 269 -16.09 5.33 0.11
CA ASP A 269 -17.29 6.02 -0.33
C ASP A 269 -18.51 5.71 0.57
N HIS A 270 -18.60 4.50 1.11
CA HIS A 270 -19.64 4.13 2.07
C HIS A 270 -19.44 4.74 3.46
N MET A 271 -18.23 4.63 4.01
CA MET A 271 -17.95 4.98 5.42
C MET A 271 -17.66 6.48 5.62
N GLN A 272 -17.01 7.15 4.67
CA GLN A 272 -16.66 8.59 4.72
C GLN A 272 -15.76 8.99 5.92
N THR A 273 -15.14 8.01 6.60
CA THR A 273 -14.34 8.22 7.82
C THR A 273 -12.83 8.16 7.60
N PHE A 274 -12.35 7.67 6.46
CA PHE A 274 -10.93 7.59 6.11
C PHE A 274 -10.71 8.01 4.65
N HIS A 275 -9.45 8.07 4.23
CA HIS A 275 -9.09 8.18 2.82
C HIS A 275 -8.17 7.03 2.40
N HIS A 276 -8.31 6.56 1.17
CA HIS A 276 -7.32 5.64 0.57
C HIS A 276 -6.01 6.36 0.26
N ARG A 277 -4.91 5.59 0.10
CA ARG A 277 -3.52 6.09 -0.03
C ARG A 277 -3.38 7.22 -1.06
N GLU A 278 -3.97 7.06 -2.24
CA GLU A 278 -3.80 7.99 -3.38
C GLU A 278 -4.40 9.38 -3.12
N LYS A 279 -5.33 9.53 -2.16
CA LYS A 279 -5.88 10.82 -1.73
C LYS A 279 -5.02 11.52 -0.67
N LYS A 280 -3.99 10.85 -0.14
CA LYS A 280 -3.13 11.39 0.93
C LYS A 280 -1.87 12.00 0.34
N LYS A 281 -1.40 13.09 0.96
CA LYS A 281 -0.13 13.71 0.60
C LYS A 281 1.01 12.83 1.13
N LEU A 282 1.79 12.24 0.24
CA LEU A 282 3.03 11.56 0.61
C LEU A 282 4.09 12.61 1.04
N PRO A 283 4.76 12.43 2.19
CA PRO A 283 5.80 13.35 2.62
C PRO A 283 7.09 13.15 1.81
N GLY A 284 7.85 14.22 1.61
CA GLY A 284 9.05 14.21 0.78
C GLY A 284 10.19 13.33 1.34
N LEU A 285 10.15 12.95 2.63
CA LEU A 285 11.16 12.11 3.28
C LEU A 285 11.38 10.76 2.57
N LEU A 286 10.36 10.24 1.87
CA LEU A 286 10.42 8.91 1.24
C LEU A 286 11.55 8.81 0.19
N ASP A 287 11.95 9.92 -0.41
CA ASP A 287 12.98 9.94 -1.44
C ASP A 287 14.40 10.15 -0.89
N TRP A 288 14.54 10.14 0.44
CA TRP A 288 15.77 10.44 1.16
C TRP A 288 16.19 9.27 2.06
N PHE A 289 17.47 8.94 2.05
CA PHE A 289 18.04 7.96 2.96
C PHE A 289 17.96 8.47 4.40
N GLY A 290 17.56 7.59 5.32
CA GLY A 290 17.42 7.95 6.72
C GLY A 290 18.26 7.16 7.70
N TRP A 291 18.27 7.63 8.94
CA TRP A 291 18.83 6.92 10.09
C TRP A 291 17.88 7.03 11.28
N CYS A 292 17.64 5.91 11.95
CA CYS A 292 16.85 5.81 13.17
C CYS A 292 17.78 5.51 14.34
N THR A 293 17.56 6.13 15.50
CA THR A 293 18.43 5.96 16.67
C THR A 293 18.12 4.71 17.51
N TRP A 294 17.07 3.94 17.19
CA TRP A 294 16.54 2.86 18.04
C TRP A 294 17.54 1.71 18.27
N ASP A 295 17.93 0.92 17.28
CA ASP A 295 18.90 -0.17 17.51
C ASP A 295 20.32 0.35 17.81
N ALA A 296 20.59 1.62 17.49
CA ALA A 296 21.86 2.25 17.76
C ALA A 296 22.06 2.49 19.27
N PHE A 297 21.02 2.96 19.97
CA PHE A 297 21.11 3.37 21.37
C PHE A 297 19.98 2.88 22.27
N TYR A 298 18.90 2.37 21.71
CA TYR A 298 17.60 2.17 22.37
C TYR A 298 17.23 3.43 23.16
N THR A 299 16.80 3.26 24.40
CA THR A 299 16.45 4.37 25.30
C THR A 299 17.66 5.20 25.76
N ASP A 300 18.90 4.83 25.42
CA ASP A 300 20.13 5.52 25.84
C ASP A 300 20.58 6.62 24.88
N VAL A 301 19.78 6.94 23.86
CA VAL A 301 20.10 8.03 22.89
C VAL A 301 20.39 9.37 23.58
N THR A 302 21.43 10.07 23.11
CA THR A 302 21.84 11.41 23.60
C THR A 302 22.04 12.38 22.44
N ALA A 303 22.11 13.68 22.74
CA ALA A 303 22.46 14.71 21.77
C ALA A 303 23.81 14.42 21.06
N GLU A 304 24.82 13.99 21.83
CA GLU A 304 26.15 13.65 21.29
C GLU A 304 26.12 12.38 20.43
N GLY A 305 25.32 11.38 20.81
CA GLY A 305 25.17 10.15 20.03
C GLY A 305 24.51 10.38 18.68
N VAL A 306 23.54 11.31 18.60
CA VAL A 306 22.94 11.75 17.33
C VAL A 306 23.98 12.39 16.43
N GLU A 307 24.78 13.32 16.96
CA GLU A 307 25.86 13.98 16.21
C GLU A 307 26.90 12.97 15.68
N GLU A 308 27.31 12.02 16.52
CA GLU A 308 28.28 10.99 16.14
C GLU A 308 27.79 10.14 14.96
N GLY A 309 26.51 9.70 14.98
CA GLY A 309 25.94 8.88 13.92
C GLY A 309 25.73 9.62 12.60
N LEU A 310 25.29 10.88 12.65
CA LEU A 310 25.18 11.71 11.44
C LEU A 310 26.55 11.93 10.79
N LYS A 311 27.56 12.20 11.62
CA LYS A 311 28.94 12.37 11.17
C LYS A 311 29.53 11.08 10.60
N SER A 312 29.30 9.94 11.24
CA SER A 312 29.87 8.65 10.81
C SER A 312 29.32 8.22 9.44
N LEU A 313 28.01 8.34 9.22
CA LEU A 313 27.38 8.02 7.94
C LEU A 313 27.80 8.99 6.82
N SER A 314 27.83 10.29 7.12
CA SER A 314 28.25 11.32 6.16
C SER A 314 29.70 11.12 5.72
N SER A 315 30.58 10.77 6.65
CA SER A 315 32.01 10.50 6.36
C SER A 315 32.21 9.29 5.44
N GLY A 316 31.26 8.34 5.42
CA GLY A 316 31.28 7.18 4.53
C GLY A 316 30.71 7.41 3.12
N GLY A 317 30.21 8.62 2.84
CA GLY A 317 29.62 8.98 1.55
C GLY A 317 28.15 8.58 1.39
N THR A 318 27.46 8.23 2.49
CA THR A 318 26.03 7.90 2.49
C THR A 318 25.30 8.76 3.52
N PRO A 319 25.28 10.09 3.32
CA PRO A 319 24.83 11.01 4.32
C PRO A 319 23.30 10.91 4.51
N PRO A 320 22.80 10.72 5.73
CA PRO A 320 21.37 10.65 5.97
C PRO A 320 20.75 12.04 5.81
N ARG A 321 19.62 12.09 5.10
CA ARG A 321 18.81 13.31 4.90
C ARG A 321 17.48 13.23 5.65
N PHE A 322 17.22 12.09 6.29
CA PHE A 322 16.12 11.86 7.20
C PHE A 322 16.66 11.31 8.53
N LEU A 323 16.21 11.85 9.66
CA LEU A 323 16.58 11.39 11.00
C LEU A 323 15.31 11.07 11.79
N ILE A 324 15.28 9.91 12.46
CA ILE A 324 14.31 9.61 13.51
C ILE A 324 15.06 9.58 14.84
N ILE A 325 14.76 10.54 15.72
CA ILE A 325 15.13 10.46 17.14
C ILE A 325 14.07 9.59 17.82
N ASP A 326 14.40 8.32 17.99
CA ASP A 326 13.52 7.31 18.55
C ASP A 326 13.44 7.40 20.08
N ASP A 327 12.76 6.44 20.72
CA ASP A 327 12.48 6.44 22.16
C ASP A 327 13.74 6.67 23.03
N GLY A 328 13.56 7.41 24.13
CA GLY A 328 14.62 7.79 25.07
C GLY A 328 14.85 9.30 25.20
N TRP A 329 14.22 10.14 24.40
CA TRP A 329 14.40 11.61 24.47
C TRP A 329 13.43 12.32 25.44
N GLN A 330 12.30 11.67 25.78
CA GLN A 330 11.19 12.25 26.56
C GLN A 330 11.50 12.29 28.07
N GLU A 331 10.87 13.24 28.77
CA GLU A 331 10.87 13.27 30.23
C GLU A 331 9.83 12.29 30.81
N ILE A 332 10.32 11.19 31.37
CA ILE A 332 9.51 10.10 31.91
C ILE A 332 9.74 9.90 33.40
N GLY A 333 8.67 9.51 34.09
CA GLY A 333 8.74 9.07 35.47
C GLY A 333 9.48 7.75 35.58
N ASN A 334 10.25 7.60 36.65
CA ASN A 334 10.92 6.34 36.96
C ASN A 334 10.00 5.54 37.89
N GLU A 335 9.00 4.85 37.33
CA GLU A 335 8.13 3.95 38.09
C GLU A 335 8.87 2.65 38.40
N ASN A 336 10.01 2.75 39.07
CA ASN A 336 10.87 1.62 39.35
C ASN A 336 10.50 0.97 40.69
N LYS A 337 10.03 -0.28 40.58
CA LYS A 337 10.08 -1.33 41.60
C LYS A 337 9.34 -0.99 42.89
N ASP A 338 8.01 -1.13 42.89
CA ASP A 338 7.37 -1.55 44.13
C ASP A 338 7.94 -2.93 44.48
N PRO A 339 8.71 -3.09 45.58
CA PRO A 339 9.30 -4.36 45.96
C PRO A 339 8.24 -5.44 46.28
N ASN A 340 6.96 -5.07 46.38
CA ASN A 340 5.84 -5.98 46.60
C ASN A 340 5.18 -6.49 45.31
N VAL A 341 5.57 -6.00 44.12
CA VAL A 341 5.02 -6.46 42.84
C VAL A 341 5.90 -7.61 42.31
N VAL A 342 5.27 -8.78 42.14
CA VAL A 342 5.92 -10.06 41.77
C VAL A 342 6.43 -10.07 40.31
N VAL A 343 5.96 -9.14 39.47
CA VAL A 343 6.34 -9.04 38.05
C VAL A 343 7.33 -7.89 37.87
N GLN A 344 8.62 -8.21 37.71
CA GLN A 344 9.67 -7.21 37.40
C GLN A 344 9.99 -7.11 35.90
N GLU A 345 9.65 -8.13 35.13
CA GLU A 345 9.85 -8.16 33.68
C GLU A 345 8.72 -7.37 33.00
N GLY A 346 9.05 -6.37 32.17
CA GLY A 346 8.05 -5.54 31.48
C GLY A 346 7.56 -4.32 32.27
N ALA A 347 7.99 -4.14 33.53
CA ALA A 347 7.61 -2.97 34.34
C ALA A 347 8.01 -1.63 33.70
N GLN A 348 9.06 -1.63 32.85
CA GLN A 348 9.47 -0.44 32.09
C GLN A 348 8.37 0.12 31.16
N PHE A 349 7.43 -0.74 30.72
CA PHE A 349 6.31 -0.31 29.90
C PHE A 349 5.25 0.46 30.68
N ALA A 350 5.28 0.43 32.01
CA ALA A 350 4.40 1.24 32.87
C ALA A 350 4.92 2.67 33.08
N ASN A 351 6.16 2.99 32.68
CA ASN A 351 6.69 4.35 32.79
C ASN A 351 5.78 5.33 32.06
N ARG A 352 5.60 6.52 32.64
CA ARG A 352 4.66 7.53 32.14
C ARG A 352 5.37 8.82 31.81
N LEU A 353 4.82 9.55 30.84
CA LEU A 353 5.28 10.89 30.51
C LEU A 353 5.01 11.84 31.69
N THR A 354 6.05 12.54 32.13
CA THR A 354 5.97 13.53 33.22
C THR A 354 6.21 14.96 32.74
N GLY A 355 6.69 15.14 31.50
CA GLY A 355 6.88 16.44 30.86
C GLY A 355 6.65 16.35 29.34
N ILE A 356 6.26 17.47 28.72
CA ILE A 356 6.17 17.59 27.25
C ILE A 356 7.56 17.76 26.60
N LYS A 357 8.52 18.27 27.37
CA LYS A 357 9.84 18.65 26.89
C LYS A 357 10.82 17.46 26.88
N GLU A 358 11.97 17.70 26.27
CA GLU A 358 13.10 16.79 26.24
C GLU A 358 13.71 16.60 27.64
N ASN A 359 14.25 15.41 27.89
CA ASN A 359 14.94 15.10 29.13
C ASN A 359 16.37 15.66 29.17
N GLN A 360 17.05 15.44 30.30
CA GLN A 360 18.39 15.96 30.58
C GLN A 360 19.47 15.51 29.59
N LYS A 361 19.27 14.40 28.84
CA LYS A 361 20.24 13.93 27.82
C LYS A 361 20.30 14.83 26.59
N PHE A 362 19.30 15.69 26.41
CA PHE A 362 19.23 16.65 25.31
C PHE A 362 19.40 18.10 25.79
N GLN A 363 19.35 18.35 27.11
CA GLN A 363 19.55 19.67 27.69
C GLN A 363 21.06 19.99 27.84
N LYS A 364 21.60 20.89 27.02
CA LYS A 364 22.98 21.40 27.20
C LYS A 364 23.02 22.39 28.39
N LYS A 365 24.08 22.34 29.21
CA LYS A 365 24.28 23.21 30.40
C LYS A 365 24.71 24.67 30.08
N LYS A 366 24.52 25.16 28.86
CA LYS A 366 24.91 26.55 28.50
C LYS A 366 23.74 27.50 28.73
N ASP A 367 24.04 28.74 29.12
CA ASP A 367 23.13 29.88 29.39
C ASP A 367 22.32 30.34 28.15
N ASP A 368 21.89 29.42 27.29
CA ASP A 368 21.00 29.74 26.19
C ASP A 368 19.55 29.47 26.59
N HIS A 369 18.67 30.42 26.28
CA HIS A 369 17.24 30.30 26.61
C HIS A 369 16.50 29.32 25.67
N ALA A 370 17.17 28.81 24.64
CA ALA A 370 16.59 27.88 23.67
C ALA A 370 16.55 26.43 24.19
N PRO A 371 15.54 25.62 23.79
CA PRO A 371 15.48 24.21 24.13
C PRO A 371 16.69 23.43 23.60
N GLY A 372 17.16 22.46 24.38
CA GLY A 372 18.31 21.63 24.03
C GLY A 372 18.07 20.78 22.79
N LEU A 373 16.85 20.24 22.62
CA LEU A 373 16.45 19.52 21.42
C LEU A 373 16.53 20.40 20.16
N LYS A 374 16.20 21.70 20.28
CA LYS A 374 16.30 22.63 19.15
C LYS A 374 17.74 22.71 18.64
N HIS A 375 18.72 22.80 19.53
CA HIS A 375 20.12 22.83 19.13
C HIS A 375 20.54 21.56 18.37
N VAL A 376 20.07 20.38 18.79
CA VAL A 376 20.35 19.11 18.08
C VAL A 376 19.75 19.12 16.68
N VAL A 377 18.52 19.59 16.54
CA VAL A 377 17.83 19.67 15.24
C VAL A 377 18.50 20.69 14.32
N ASP A 378 18.82 21.88 14.84
CA ASP A 378 19.52 22.92 14.07
C ASP A 378 20.90 22.40 13.61
N GLU A 379 21.67 21.76 14.50
CA GLU A 379 22.96 21.16 14.19
C GLU A 379 22.85 20.06 13.11
N ALA A 380 21.88 19.16 13.22
CA ALA A 380 21.58 18.15 12.21
C ALA A 380 21.26 18.77 10.83
N LYS A 381 20.44 19.83 10.79
CA LYS A 381 20.03 20.48 9.54
C LYS A 381 21.14 21.34 8.94
N GLU A 382 21.85 22.13 9.74
CA GLU A 382 22.83 23.10 9.27
C GLU A 382 24.17 22.46 8.94
N GLN A 383 24.66 21.56 9.80
CA GLN A 383 25.98 20.95 9.67
C GLN A 383 25.94 19.68 8.82
N HIS A 384 24.94 18.82 9.03
CA HIS A 384 24.83 17.52 8.33
C HIS A 384 23.85 17.52 7.16
N LYS A 385 23.21 18.66 6.88
CA LYS A 385 22.24 18.83 5.78
C LYS A 385 21.06 17.85 5.89
N VAL A 386 20.69 17.42 7.09
CA VAL A 386 19.45 16.66 7.32
C VAL A 386 18.27 17.53 6.87
N LYS A 387 17.33 16.94 6.14
CA LYS A 387 16.16 17.63 5.59
C LYS A 387 14.94 17.45 6.46
N TYR A 388 14.76 16.25 6.99
CA TYR A 388 13.61 15.87 7.81
C TYR A 388 14.09 15.29 9.13
N VAL A 389 13.62 15.84 10.25
CA VAL A 389 13.80 15.26 11.57
C VAL A 389 12.44 14.87 12.12
N TYR A 390 12.25 13.58 12.38
CA TYR A 390 11.08 13.05 13.08
C TYR A 390 11.48 12.64 14.49
N VAL A 391 10.53 12.71 15.40
CA VAL A 391 10.71 12.25 16.79
C VAL A 391 9.65 11.23 17.15
N TRP A 392 10.04 10.25 17.96
CA TRP A 392 9.14 9.20 18.41
C TRP A 392 8.28 9.63 19.59
N HIS A 393 7.03 9.20 19.65
CA HIS A 393 6.25 9.13 20.88
C HIS A 393 5.18 8.04 20.77
N ALA A 394 4.71 7.50 21.91
CA ALA A 394 3.54 6.63 21.91
C ALA A 394 2.24 7.43 21.69
N LEU A 395 1.19 6.81 21.15
CA LEU A 395 -0.11 7.45 20.98
C LEU A 395 -0.67 7.99 22.31
N ALA A 396 -0.48 7.24 23.40
CA ALA A 396 -0.90 7.66 24.74
C ALA A 396 0.06 8.66 25.42
N GLY A 397 1.12 9.12 24.74
CA GLY A 397 2.16 10.02 25.25
C GLY A 397 3.50 9.30 25.46
N TYR A 398 3.49 8.23 26.26
CA TYR A 398 4.59 7.26 26.41
C TYR A 398 3.98 5.85 26.60
N TRP A 399 4.80 4.81 26.79
CA TRP A 399 4.32 3.42 26.95
C TRP A 399 3.20 3.28 28.01
N GLY A 400 3.37 3.87 29.20
CA GLY A 400 2.37 3.86 30.27
C GLY A 400 1.39 5.03 30.25
N GLY A 401 1.40 5.84 29.19
CA GLY A 401 0.55 7.03 29.04
C GLY A 401 1.12 8.30 29.70
N VAL A 402 0.24 9.23 30.06
CA VAL A 402 0.58 10.49 30.75
C VAL A 402 0.39 10.34 32.25
N ASN A 403 1.36 10.80 33.05
CA ASN A 403 1.31 10.64 34.49
C ASN A 403 0.20 11.53 35.12
N PRO A 404 -0.73 10.96 35.92
CA PRO A 404 -1.86 11.71 36.46
C PRO A 404 -1.60 12.46 37.77
N THR A 405 -0.43 12.29 38.40
CA THR A 405 -0.15 12.84 39.73
C THR A 405 0.92 13.92 39.75
N VAL A 406 1.59 14.16 38.62
CA VAL A 406 2.66 15.16 38.52
C VAL A 406 2.13 16.53 38.11
N ALA A 407 2.71 17.57 38.70
CA ALA A 407 2.38 18.95 38.37
C ALA A 407 2.70 19.27 36.91
N GLY A 408 1.79 19.97 36.24
CA GLY A 408 1.89 20.36 34.83
C GLY A 408 1.13 19.46 33.87
N MET A 409 0.63 18.30 34.33
CA MET A 409 -0.17 17.37 33.52
C MET A 409 -1.68 17.47 33.76
N GLU A 410 -2.11 18.18 34.81
CA GLU A 410 -3.53 18.40 35.16
C GLU A 410 -4.37 18.99 34.01
N PRO A 411 -3.85 19.93 33.17
CA PRO A 411 -4.63 20.47 32.06
C PRO A 411 -5.13 19.44 31.05
N TYR A 412 -4.47 18.28 30.97
CA TYR A 412 -4.81 17.18 30.07
C TYR A 412 -5.82 16.21 30.66
N ASP A 413 -6.13 16.30 31.96
CA ASP A 413 -7.04 15.40 32.66
C ASP A 413 -6.74 13.90 32.43
N PRO A 414 -5.49 13.44 32.64
CA PRO A 414 -5.15 12.03 32.56
C PRO A 414 -5.72 11.23 33.74
N ALA A 415 -6.17 10.01 33.49
CA ALA A 415 -6.64 9.09 34.52
C ALA A 415 -6.13 7.67 34.25
N LEU A 416 -5.94 6.87 35.30
CA LEU A 416 -5.59 5.46 35.11
C LEU A 416 -6.77 4.70 34.50
N ALA A 417 -6.50 4.04 33.38
CA ALA A 417 -7.39 3.12 32.71
C ALA A 417 -6.69 1.77 32.52
N TYR A 418 -7.44 0.68 32.61
CA TYR A 418 -6.89 -0.68 32.58
C TYR A 418 -7.30 -1.39 31.29
N PRO A 419 -6.34 -1.92 30.51
CA PRO A 419 -6.63 -2.52 29.21
C PRO A 419 -7.49 -3.79 29.33
N VAL A 420 -8.51 -3.90 28.51
CA VAL A 420 -9.34 -5.09 28.35
C VAL A 420 -9.20 -5.62 26.92
N GLN A 421 -8.54 -6.77 26.77
CA GLN A 421 -8.32 -7.40 25.47
C GLN A 421 -9.56 -8.14 24.96
N SER A 422 -9.79 -8.10 23.64
CA SER A 422 -10.80 -8.94 23.00
C SER A 422 -10.45 -10.43 23.08
N PRO A 423 -11.45 -11.33 23.07
CA PRO A 423 -11.20 -12.77 22.98
C PRO A 423 -10.35 -13.16 21.77
N GLY A 424 -10.54 -12.48 20.62
CA GLY A 424 -9.75 -12.71 19.42
C GLY A 424 -8.26 -12.42 19.62
N ILE A 425 -7.93 -11.29 20.26
CA ILE A 425 -6.53 -10.94 20.56
C ILE A 425 -5.92 -11.87 21.61
N LYS A 426 -6.66 -12.22 22.68
CA LYS A 426 -6.21 -13.23 23.67
C LYS A 426 -5.93 -14.60 23.01
N GLY A 427 -6.64 -14.90 21.93
CA GLY A 427 -6.42 -16.09 21.11
C GLY A 427 -5.10 -16.12 20.35
N ASN A 428 -4.39 -14.99 20.24
CA ASN A 428 -3.13 -14.83 19.51
C ASN A 428 -1.93 -14.69 20.48
N GLN A 429 -0.80 -14.08 20.05
CA GLN A 429 0.43 -13.97 20.85
C GLN A 429 0.19 -13.20 22.16
N PRO A 430 0.63 -13.73 23.31
CA PRO A 430 0.69 -12.96 24.56
C PRO A 430 1.62 -11.75 24.44
N ASP A 431 1.29 -10.67 25.15
CA ASP A 431 2.00 -9.41 25.04
C ASP A 431 2.37 -8.87 26.41
N ILE A 432 3.68 -8.74 26.66
CA ILE A 432 4.23 -8.29 27.93
C ILE A 432 3.84 -6.85 28.28
N VAL A 433 3.60 -5.99 27.26
CA VAL A 433 3.14 -4.61 27.47
C VAL A 433 1.74 -4.65 28.08
N ILE A 434 0.87 -5.51 27.57
CA ILE A 434 -0.49 -5.66 28.12
C ILE A 434 -0.47 -6.25 29.52
N ASP A 435 0.35 -7.27 29.76
CA ASP A 435 0.46 -7.86 31.10
C ASP A 435 0.91 -6.80 32.12
N SER A 436 1.89 -5.97 31.76
CA SER A 436 2.37 -4.85 32.58
C SER A 436 1.27 -3.80 32.83
N LEU A 437 0.61 -3.32 31.77
CA LEU A 437 -0.41 -2.27 31.89
C LEU A 437 -1.72 -2.76 32.54
N SER A 438 -1.99 -4.07 32.51
CA SER A 438 -3.14 -4.67 33.24
C SER A 438 -2.96 -4.57 34.76
N VAL A 439 -1.72 -4.54 35.23
CA VAL A 439 -1.39 -4.39 36.66
C VAL A 439 -1.22 -2.92 37.02
N HIS A 440 -0.43 -2.17 36.25
CA HIS A 440 -0.04 -0.82 36.60
C HIS A 440 -1.01 0.27 36.09
N GLY A 441 -1.87 -0.06 35.13
CA GLY A 441 -2.74 0.88 34.44
C GLY A 441 -2.01 1.70 33.37
N LEU A 442 -2.76 2.33 32.47
CA LEU A 442 -2.29 3.31 31.50
C LEU A 442 -2.88 4.68 31.87
N GLY A 443 -2.04 5.72 31.88
CA GLY A 443 -2.45 7.11 32.08
C GLY A 443 -3.14 7.66 30.83
N LEU A 444 -4.44 7.43 30.72
CA LEU A 444 -5.25 7.80 29.57
C LEU A 444 -5.67 9.27 29.67
N VAL A 445 -5.21 10.09 28.72
CA VAL A 445 -5.69 11.47 28.54
C VAL A 445 -7.16 11.45 28.14
N HIS A 446 -8.03 12.19 28.83
CA HIS A 446 -9.44 12.18 28.48
C HIS A 446 -9.68 12.55 27.00
N PRO A 447 -10.53 11.85 26.22
CA PRO A 447 -10.69 12.06 24.77
C PRO A 447 -11.07 13.48 24.36
N ARG A 448 -11.73 14.24 25.25
CA ARG A 448 -12.04 15.67 25.02
C ARG A 448 -10.84 16.62 25.17
N LYS A 449 -9.74 16.14 25.74
CA LYS A 449 -8.52 16.91 26.04
C LYS A 449 -7.32 16.47 25.21
N VAL A 450 -7.39 15.29 24.58
CA VAL A 450 -6.26 14.70 23.83
C VAL A 450 -5.76 15.57 22.67
N TYR A 451 -6.62 16.35 22.01
CA TYR A 451 -6.16 17.33 21.02
C TYR A 451 -5.24 18.40 21.63
N ASN A 452 -5.56 18.90 22.83
CA ASN A 452 -4.74 19.91 23.50
C ASN A 452 -3.37 19.32 23.86
N PHE A 453 -3.36 18.09 24.36
CA PHE A 453 -2.14 17.35 24.64
C PHE A 453 -1.25 17.21 23.40
N TYR A 454 -1.78 16.65 22.31
CA TYR A 454 -1.00 16.52 21.08
C TYR A 454 -0.60 17.87 20.50
N ASN A 455 -1.46 18.88 20.57
CA ASN A 455 -1.16 20.19 20.01
C ASN A 455 -0.05 20.88 20.78
N GLU A 456 0.00 20.75 22.10
CA GLU A 456 1.10 21.31 22.91
C GLU A 456 2.41 20.56 22.65
N LEU A 457 2.38 19.22 22.62
CA LEU A 457 3.53 18.39 22.28
C LEU A 457 4.08 18.73 20.89
N HIS A 458 3.24 18.70 19.86
CA HIS A 458 3.69 18.95 18.49
C HIS A 458 4.08 20.41 18.25
N ALA A 459 3.45 21.38 18.93
CA ALA A 459 3.87 22.78 18.85
C ALA A 459 5.27 22.98 19.46
N TYR A 460 5.55 22.32 20.59
CA TYR A 460 6.89 22.32 21.18
C TYR A 460 7.91 21.72 20.20
N LEU A 461 7.65 20.53 19.65
CA LEU A 461 8.52 19.87 18.68
C LEU A 461 8.75 20.72 17.43
N ALA A 462 7.69 21.27 16.85
CA ALA A 462 7.78 22.17 15.70
C ALA A 462 8.60 23.44 16.02
N SER A 463 8.51 23.97 17.25
CA SER A 463 9.34 25.10 17.69
C SER A 463 10.83 24.75 17.79
N CYS A 464 11.15 23.47 18.00
CA CYS A 464 12.50 22.92 17.94
C CYS A 464 12.97 22.62 16.51
N GLY A 465 12.13 22.86 15.49
CA GLY A 465 12.44 22.61 14.09
C GLY A 465 12.17 21.18 13.62
N VAL A 466 11.52 20.34 14.43
CA VAL A 466 11.09 18.98 14.05
C VAL A 466 10.04 19.04 12.94
N ASP A 467 10.13 18.15 11.95
CA ASP A 467 9.28 18.16 10.75
C ASP A 467 8.11 17.18 10.81
N GLY A 468 8.12 16.25 11.77
CA GLY A 468 7.06 15.26 11.96
C GLY A 468 7.33 14.30 13.12
N VAL A 469 6.50 13.26 13.23
CA VAL A 469 6.55 12.29 14.33
C VAL A 469 6.46 10.84 13.84
N LYS A 470 7.09 9.92 14.58
CA LYS A 470 6.79 8.48 14.51
C LYS A 470 5.92 8.15 15.73
N VAL A 471 4.69 7.70 15.49
CA VAL A 471 3.70 7.47 16.57
C VAL A 471 3.47 5.99 16.76
N ASP A 472 3.97 5.45 17.88
CA ASP A 472 3.93 4.03 18.22
C ASP A 472 2.80 3.70 19.20
N VAL A 473 2.68 2.41 19.54
CA VAL A 473 1.77 1.85 20.55
C VAL A 473 0.30 2.22 20.27
N GLN A 474 -0.08 2.47 19.02
CA GLN A 474 -1.40 3.03 18.71
C GLN A 474 -2.54 2.07 19.06
N ASN A 475 -2.37 0.77 18.81
CA ASN A 475 -3.42 -0.21 19.04
C ASN A 475 -3.77 -0.37 20.54
N ILE A 476 -3.01 0.16 21.50
CA ILE A 476 -3.35 0.03 22.93
C ILE A 476 -4.72 0.64 23.23
N ILE A 477 -5.07 1.73 22.52
CA ILE A 477 -6.30 2.48 22.71
C ILE A 477 -7.55 1.63 22.46
N GLU A 478 -7.47 0.60 21.61
CA GLU A 478 -8.61 -0.28 21.35
C GLU A 478 -9.05 -1.11 22.57
N THR A 479 -8.19 -1.21 23.58
CA THR A 479 -8.42 -1.98 24.81
C THR A 479 -8.97 -1.12 25.95
N LEU A 480 -9.06 0.19 25.74
CA LEU A 480 -9.42 1.18 26.78
C LEU A 480 -10.80 1.81 26.53
N GLY A 481 -11.61 1.20 25.65
CA GLY A 481 -12.90 1.76 25.21
C GLY A 481 -14.00 1.79 26.26
N VAL A 482 -13.85 1.05 27.37
CA VAL A 482 -14.85 0.95 28.45
C VAL A 482 -15.11 2.32 29.07
N GLY A 483 -16.37 2.74 29.08
CA GLY A 483 -16.78 4.06 29.60
C GLY A 483 -16.58 5.21 28.61
N HIS A 484 -16.07 4.91 27.40
CA HIS A 484 -15.79 5.89 26.35
C HIS A 484 -16.57 5.62 25.05
N GLY A 485 -17.64 4.82 25.10
CA GLY A 485 -18.45 4.47 23.93
C GLY A 485 -17.90 3.29 23.12
N GLY A 486 -16.98 2.52 23.71
CA GLY A 486 -16.33 1.41 23.04
C GLY A 486 -15.11 1.82 22.22
N ARG A 487 -14.41 0.80 21.72
CA ARG A 487 -13.10 0.93 21.09
C ARG A 487 -13.11 1.83 19.86
N VAL A 488 -14.15 1.72 19.02
CA VAL A 488 -14.22 2.48 17.77
C VAL A 488 -14.36 3.97 18.06
N ALA A 489 -15.19 4.33 19.04
CA ALA A 489 -15.40 5.73 19.43
C ALA A 489 -14.13 6.35 20.02
N LEU A 490 -13.45 5.62 20.92
CA LEU A 490 -12.22 6.08 21.54
C LEU A 490 -11.08 6.20 20.53
N THR A 491 -10.79 5.15 19.77
CA THR A 491 -9.72 5.16 18.75
C THR A 491 -9.96 6.28 17.74
N ARG A 492 -11.18 6.45 17.23
CA ARG A 492 -11.51 7.52 16.28
C ARG A 492 -11.24 8.91 16.87
N SER A 493 -11.59 9.14 18.12
CA SER A 493 -11.34 10.42 18.80
C SER A 493 -9.84 10.72 18.89
N TYR A 494 -9.03 9.71 19.21
CA TYR A 494 -7.58 9.81 19.29
C TYR A 494 -6.94 10.09 17.91
N ILE A 495 -7.31 9.31 16.88
CA ILE A 495 -6.78 9.49 15.52
C ILE A 495 -7.14 10.87 14.96
N GLN A 496 -8.38 11.34 15.15
CA GLN A 496 -8.80 12.67 14.70
C GLN A 496 -8.03 13.79 15.39
N ALA A 497 -7.81 13.68 16.70
CA ALA A 497 -7.02 14.65 17.46
C ALA A 497 -5.55 14.64 17.05
N LEU A 498 -4.98 13.46 16.80
CA LEU A 498 -3.61 13.29 16.34
C LEU A 498 -3.42 13.96 14.97
N GLU A 499 -4.25 13.60 13.97
CA GLU A 499 -4.18 14.18 12.62
C GLU A 499 -4.41 15.69 12.63
N ALA A 500 -5.35 16.19 13.44
CA ALA A 500 -5.58 17.63 13.58
C ALA A 500 -4.36 18.37 14.17
N SER A 501 -3.65 17.76 15.12
CA SER A 501 -2.43 18.33 15.67
C SER A 501 -1.27 18.29 14.67
N ILE A 502 -1.08 17.17 13.97
CA ILE A 502 -0.04 17.03 12.94
C ILE A 502 -0.24 18.07 11.84
N ALA A 503 -1.45 18.16 11.27
CA ALA A 503 -1.76 19.10 10.19
C ALA A 503 -1.54 20.57 10.59
N LYS A 504 -1.71 20.89 11.88
CA LYS A 504 -1.49 22.25 12.40
C LYS A 504 -0.01 22.58 12.59
N ASN A 505 0.80 21.62 13.02
CA ASN A 505 2.16 21.89 13.48
C ASN A 505 3.24 21.51 12.46
N PHE A 506 2.97 20.56 11.55
CA PHE A 506 3.96 20.03 10.60
C PHE A 506 3.54 20.30 9.15
N LYS A 507 4.37 21.04 8.41
CA LYS A 507 4.07 21.52 7.03
C LYS A 507 3.78 20.41 6.03
N ASP A 508 4.46 19.28 6.18
CA ASP A 508 4.31 18.11 5.29
C ASP A 508 3.36 17.04 5.84
N ASN A 509 2.59 17.38 6.88
CA ASN A 509 1.73 16.43 7.58
C ASN A 509 2.53 15.19 8.04
N GLY A 510 3.71 15.46 8.59
CA GLY A 510 4.73 14.45 8.82
C GLY A 510 4.37 13.48 9.94
N CYS A 511 4.00 12.26 9.57
CA CYS A 511 3.66 11.21 10.53
C CYS A 511 3.91 9.81 9.97
N ILE A 512 4.60 8.98 10.74
CA ILE A 512 4.67 7.52 10.55
C ILE A 512 3.75 6.87 11.58
N ALA A 513 2.68 6.22 11.14
CA ALA A 513 1.82 5.44 12.01
C ALA A 513 2.41 4.06 12.25
N CYS A 514 2.57 3.66 13.51
CA CYS A 514 3.30 2.45 13.88
C CYS A 514 2.57 1.72 15.02
N MET A 515 2.71 0.39 15.07
CA MET A 515 1.96 -0.49 15.99
C MET A 515 0.44 -0.30 15.89
N CYS A 516 -0.05 -0.05 14.68
CA CYS A 516 -1.38 0.50 14.40
C CYS A 516 -2.23 -0.36 13.45
N HIS A 517 -1.96 -1.66 13.34
CA HIS A 517 -2.61 -2.49 12.31
C HIS A 517 -4.10 -2.78 12.57
N ASN A 518 -4.76 -2.21 13.58
CA ASN A 518 -6.18 -2.45 13.77
C ASN A 518 -7.03 -1.70 12.73
N THR A 519 -8.17 -2.26 12.36
CA THR A 519 -9.10 -1.60 11.43
C THR A 519 -9.81 -0.39 12.04
N ASP A 520 -9.84 -0.29 13.38
CA ASP A 520 -10.37 0.87 14.12
C ASP A 520 -9.66 2.17 13.70
N GLY A 521 -8.32 2.12 13.66
CA GLY A 521 -7.47 3.23 13.26
C GLY A 521 -7.43 3.42 11.75
N LEU A 522 -7.28 2.35 10.97
CA LEU A 522 -7.21 2.41 9.51
C LEU A 522 -8.45 3.09 8.89
N TYR A 523 -9.65 2.69 9.32
CA TYR A 523 -10.91 3.28 8.86
C TYR A 523 -11.24 4.62 9.53
N SER A 524 -10.33 5.20 10.33
CA SER A 524 -10.48 6.52 10.93
C SER A 524 -9.43 7.54 10.43
N ALA A 525 -8.43 7.12 9.65
CA ALA A 525 -7.29 7.95 9.24
C ALA A 525 -7.52 8.62 7.86
N LYS A 526 -7.56 9.96 7.83
CA LYS A 526 -7.80 10.74 6.60
C LYS A 526 -6.55 11.35 5.99
N GLN A 527 -5.51 11.59 6.79
CA GLN A 527 -4.36 12.40 6.39
C GLN A 527 -3.02 11.68 6.59
N THR A 528 -2.86 10.90 7.65
CA THR A 528 -1.62 10.17 7.91
C THR A 528 -1.32 9.21 6.76
N ALA A 529 -0.13 9.39 6.17
CA ALA A 529 0.21 8.87 4.86
C ALA A 529 1.23 7.73 4.88
N ILE A 530 1.91 7.47 6.00
CA ILE A 530 2.89 6.38 6.15
C ILE A 530 2.44 5.45 7.28
N ILE A 531 2.55 4.14 7.05
CA ILE A 531 2.28 3.10 8.04
C ILE A 531 3.43 2.09 8.11
N ARG A 532 3.99 1.81 9.29
CA ARG A 532 4.88 0.65 9.46
C ARG A 532 4.07 -0.61 9.16
N ALA A 533 4.56 -1.45 8.25
CA ALA A 533 3.82 -2.58 7.71
C ALA A 533 4.28 -3.96 8.21
N SER A 534 5.17 -4.00 9.20
CA SER A 534 5.69 -5.22 9.80
C SER A 534 5.90 -5.05 11.30
N ASP A 535 6.09 -6.18 11.97
CA ASP A 535 6.78 -6.24 13.26
C ASP A 535 8.22 -5.71 13.13
N ASP A 536 8.88 -5.52 14.26
CA ASP A 536 10.23 -4.96 14.28
C ASP A 536 11.23 -5.85 13.55
N PHE A 537 12.22 -5.22 12.92
CA PHE A 537 13.46 -5.88 12.55
C PHE A 537 14.21 -6.32 13.82
N TYR A 538 14.26 -7.62 14.09
CA TYR A 538 15.00 -8.17 15.24
C TYR A 538 16.39 -8.67 14.80
N PRO A 539 17.47 -7.87 14.95
CA PRO A 539 18.82 -8.23 14.46
C PRO A 539 19.39 -9.50 15.10
N HIS A 540 18.90 -9.88 16.28
CA HIS A 540 19.40 -11.03 17.04
C HIS A 540 18.47 -12.25 16.99
N ASP A 541 17.34 -12.17 16.29
CA ASP A 541 16.44 -13.31 16.08
C ASP A 541 16.53 -13.78 14.62
N PRO A 542 17.27 -14.86 14.34
CA PRO A 542 17.38 -15.40 12.99
C PRO A 542 16.02 -15.81 12.39
N ALA A 543 15.04 -16.18 13.22
CA ALA A 543 13.70 -16.56 12.76
C ALA A 543 12.94 -15.38 12.15
N SER A 544 13.33 -14.14 12.49
CA SER A 544 12.62 -12.92 12.07
C SER A 544 12.91 -12.54 10.61
N HIS A 545 14.07 -12.86 10.05
CA HIS A 545 14.51 -12.22 8.80
C HIS A 545 13.73 -12.65 7.56
N THR A 546 13.48 -13.94 7.37
CA THR A 546 12.70 -14.41 6.21
C THR A 546 11.21 -14.09 6.37
N ILE A 547 10.67 -14.21 7.59
CA ILE A 547 9.28 -13.90 7.87
C ILE A 547 8.99 -12.40 7.79
N HIS A 548 9.98 -11.52 8.06
CA HIS A 548 9.85 -10.07 7.92
C HIS A 548 9.53 -9.69 6.48
N ILE A 549 10.36 -10.14 5.52
CA ILE A 549 10.19 -9.81 4.10
C ILE A 549 8.88 -10.39 3.55
N SER A 550 8.51 -11.61 3.93
CA SER A 550 7.20 -12.14 3.53
C SER A 550 6.04 -11.36 4.18
N SER A 551 6.06 -11.15 5.49
CA SER A 551 4.98 -10.44 6.20
C SER A 551 4.78 -9.03 5.70
N VAL A 552 5.85 -8.27 5.50
CA VAL A 552 5.75 -6.88 5.04
C VAL A 552 5.19 -6.79 3.61
N ALA A 553 5.58 -7.72 2.72
CA ALA A 553 5.07 -7.77 1.36
C ALA A 553 3.58 -8.13 1.32
N TYR A 554 3.14 -9.14 2.08
CA TYR A 554 1.73 -9.51 2.14
C TYR A 554 0.87 -8.46 2.85
N ASN A 555 1.33 -7.91 3.98
CA ASN A 555 0.63 -6.82 4.66
C ASN A 555 0.46 -5.60 3.74
N THR A 556 1.44 -5.34 2.86
CA THR A 556 1.37 -4.26 1.85
C THR A 556 0.19 -4.41 0.88
N LEU A 557 -0.33 -5.63 0.63
CA LEU A 557 -1.53 -5.81 -0.19
C LEU A 557 -2.75 -5.10 0.41
N PHE A 558 -2.88 -5.12 1.73
CA PHE A 558 -3.98 -4.49 2.44
C PHE A 558 -3.63 -3.08 2.91
N LEU A 559 -2.56 -2.92 3.68
CA LEU A 559 -2.14 -1.64 4.25
C LEU A 559 -1.77 -0.61 3.18
N GLY A 560 -1.21 -1.08 2.06
CA GLY A 560 -0.84 -0.25 0.93
C GLY A 560 -2.04 0.47 0.30
N GLU A 561 -3.27 0.02 0.50
CA GLU A 561 -4.46 0.73 0.02
C GLU A 561 -4.82 1.94 0.90
N PHE A 562 -4.34 2.00 2.15
CA PHE A 562 -4.66 3.06 3.11
C PHE A 562 -3.54 4.09 3.25
N MET A 563 -2.27 3.64 3.24
CA MET A 563 -1.08 4.45 3.48
C MET A 563 0.11 3.87 2.72
N GLN A 564 1.20 4.63 2.57
CA GLN A 564 2.46 4.12 2.05
C GLN A 564 3.11 3.22 3.11
N PRO A 565 3.37 1.94 2.80
CA PRO A 565 4.03 1.03 3.73
C PRO A 565 5.49 1.46 3.98
N ASP A 566 5.84 1.52 5.24
CA ASP A 566 7.19 1.57 5.77
C ASP A 566 7.62 0.16 6.16
N TRP A 567 8.77 -0.29 5.62
CA TRP A 567 9.27 -1.67 5.77
C TRP A 567 10.24 -1.82 6.93
N ASP A 568 10.30 -0.82 7.80
CA ASP A 568 11.16 -0.71 8.98
C ASP A 568 12.64 -0.50 8.65
N MET A 569 13.41 -0.04 9.65
CA MET A 569 14.87 0.00 9.60
C MET A 569 15.48 -1.39 9.45
N PHE A 570 16.76 -1.42 9.11
CA PHE A 570 17.60 -2.61 9.16
C PHE A 570 19.04 -2.22 9.52
N HIS A 571 19.87 -3.23 9.77
CA HIS A 571 21.31 -3.05 9.94
C HIS A 571 22.06 -3.27 8.62
N SER A 572 22.89 -2.32 8.20
CA SER A 572 23.73 -2.48 7.00
C SER A 572 24.88 -3.47 7.22
N LEU A 573 25.38 -3.57 8.46
CA LEU A 573 26.40 -4.53 8.86
C LEU A 573 25.75 -5.72 9.57
N HIS A 574 25.19 -6.64 8.79
CA HIS A 574 24.49 -7.82 9.31
C HIS A 574 24.53 -8.98 8.29
N PRO A 575 24.53 -10.28 8.72
CA PRO A 575 24.53 -11.41 7.79
C PRO A 575 23.38 -11.44 6.77
N ALA A 576 22.23 -10.87 7.13
CA ALA A 576 21.06 -10.72 6.26
C ALA A 576 20.93 -9.32 5.61
N ALA A 577 21.95 -8.45 5.71
CA ALA A 577 21.84 -7.05 5.30
C ALA A 577 21.55 -6.87 3.81
N ASP A 578 22.27 -7.57 2.92
CA ASP A 578 22.03 -7.53 1.47
C ASP A 578 20.59 -7.96 1.13
N TYR A 579 20.07 -8.99 1.79
CA TYR A 579 18.70 -9.50 1.61
C TYR A 579 17.65 -8.44 1.98
N HIS A 580 17.84 -7.77 3.12
CA HIS A 580 16.96 -6.68 3.59
C HIS A 580 17.06 -5.41 2.76
N ALA A 581 18.27 -5.07 2.29
CA ALA A 581 18.53 -3.94 1.41
C ALA A 581 17.85 -4.11 0.05
N ALA A 582 18.01 -5.29 -0.56
CA ALA A 582 17.38 -5.61 -1.85
C ALA A 582 15.86 -5.50 -1.78
N ALA A 583 15.24 -6.06 -0.74
CA ALA A 583 13.79 -6.00 -0.54
C ALA A 583 13.28 -4.54 -0.43
N ARG A 584 13.94 -3.71 0.39
CA ARG A 584 13.57 -2.29 0.58
C ARG A 584 13.79 -1.45 -0.68
N SER A 585 14.80 -1.77 -1.50
CA SER A 585 15.08 -1.05 -2.75
C SER A 585 13.91 -1.09 -3.75
N ILE A 586 13.11 -2.17 -3.70
CA ILE A 586 11.95 -2.37 -4.57
C ILE A 586 10.61 -2.26 -3.83
N GLY A 587 10.61 -2.05 -2.51
CA GLY A 587 9.40 -1.96 -1.69
C GLY A 587 8.60 -0.66 -1.89
N GLY A 588 9.21 0.35 -2.51
CA GLY A 588 8.64 1.69 -2.65
C GLY A 588 8.49 2.44 -1.32
N CYS A 589 9.15 1.97 -0.27
CA CYS A 589 9.12 2.49 1.08
C CYS A 589 10.24 3.51 1.34
N ALA A 590 10.24 4.13 2.53
CA ALA A 590 11.43 4.81 3.03
C ALA A 590 12.57 3.79 3.21
N ILE A 591 13.81 4.24 3.05
CA ILE A 591 15.01 3.42 3.29
C ILE A 591 15.82 4.11 4.37
N TYR A 592 15.88 3.49 5.54
CA TYR A 592 16.68 3.98 6.65
C TYR A 592 17.30 2.82 7.43
N VAL A 593 18.47 3.07 8.02
CA VAL A 593 19.17 2.09 8.85
C VAL A 593 19.12 2.49 10.33
N SER A 594 19.46 1.55 11.20
CA SER A 594 19.60 1.81 12.63
C SER A 594 20.96 1.40 13.18
N ASP A 595 21.98 1.40 12.31
CA ASP A 595 23.35 1.06 12.68
C ASP A 595 23.88 1.92 13.83
N LYS A 596 24.70 1.31 14.69
CA LYS A 596 25.53 2.05 15.66
C LYS A 596 26.56 2.90 14.92
N PRO A 597 26.86 4.11 15.41
CA PRO A 597 27.94 4.92 14.83
C PRO A 597 29.23 4.10 14.69
N GLY A 598 29.88 4.23 13.53
CA GLY A 598 31.10 3.50 13.19
C GLY A 598 30.92 2.04 12.78
N ASN A 599 29.70 1.49 12.82
CA ASN A 599 29.40 0.09 12.46
C ASN A 599 28.53 0.03 11.20
N HIS A 600 29.05 0.55 10.09
CA HIS A 600 28.34 0.65 8.82
C HIS A 600 29.01 -0.21 7.74
N ASN A 601 28.20 -0.76 6.85
CA ASN A 601 28.66 -1.34 5.59
C ASN A 601 28.43 -0.35 4.44
N PHE A 602 29.42 0.52 4.18
CA PHE A 602 29.28 1.56 3.15
C PHE A 602 29.20 1.00 1.73
N ASP A 603 29.81 -0.15 1.45
CA ASP A 603 29.72 -0.79 0.14
C ASP A 603 28.29 -1.25 -0.15
N LEU A 604 27.59 -1.76 0.87
CA LEU A 604 26.17 -2.06 0.77
C LEU A 604 25.32 -0.79 0.66
N LEU A 605 25.56 0.20 1.52
CA LEU A 605 24.75 1.43 1.54
C LEU A 605 24.85 2.20 0.22
N LYS A 606 26.01 2.22 -0.45
CA LYS A 606 26.18 2.86 -1.76
C LYS A 606 25.41 2.19 -2.90
N LYS A 607 24.88 0.97 -2.71
CA LYS A 607 23.93 0.33 -3.65
C LYS A 607 22.49 0.82 -3.47
N LEU A 608 22.20 1.58 -2.40
CA LEU A 608 20.89 2.15 -2.08
C LEU A 608 20.87 3.68 -2.15
N VAL A 609 21.97 4.31 -1.72
CA VAL A 609 22.06 5.74 -1.42
C VAL A 609 22.95 6.44 -2.45
N LEU A 610 22.43 7.45 -3.11
CA LEU A 610 23.19 8.32 -4.01
C LEU A 610 24.05 9.31 -3.19
N PRO A 611 25.11 9.90 -3.77
CA PRO A 611 26.02 10.79 -3.02
C PRO A 611 25.35 12.00 -2.34
N ASP A 612 24.22 12.47 -2.87
CA ASP A 612 23.44 13.57 -2.29
C ASP A 612 22.57 13.13 -1.09
N GLY A 613 22.50 11.82 -0.80
CA GLY A 613 21.68 11.20 0.24
C GLY A 613 20.28 10.81 -0.24
N SER A 614 19.94 11.01 -1.52
CA SER A 614 18.67 10.56 -2.10
C SER A 614 18.69 9.07 -2.46
N VAL A 615 17.51 8.47 -2.64
CA VAL A 615 17.37 7.06 -3.02
C VAL A 615 16.58 6.88 -4.32
N LEU A 616 16.83 5.77 -5.02
CA LEU A 616 16.10 5.37 -6.23
C LEU A 616 14.83 4.59 -5.86
N ARG A 617 13.86 5.25 -5.22
CA ARG A 617 12.64 4.61 -4.74
C ARG A 617 11.70 4.19 -5.88
N ALA A 618 11.19 2.96 -5.81
CA ALA A 618 10.12 2.49 -6.68
C ALA A 618 8.78 3.20 -6.41
N GLN A 619 7.87 3.24 -7.40
CA GLN A 619 6.71 4.15 -7.37
C GLN A 619 5.54 3.66 -6.51
N LEU A 620 5.24 2.36 -6.54
CA LEU A 620 4.09 1.77 -5.84
C LEU A 620 4.55 1.13 -4.52
N PRO A 621 3.62 0.76 -3.61
CA PRO A 621 3.95 -0.22 -2.57
C PRO A 621 4.29 -1.58 -3.19
N GLY A 622 5.42 -2.17 -2.81
CA GLY A 622 5.86 -3.48 -3.33
C GLY A 622 4.94 -4.62 -2.89
N ARG A 623 4.48 -5.44 -3.83
CA ARG A 623 3.45 -6.48 -3.59
C ARG A 623 3.93 -7.84 -4.09
N PRO A 624 3.46 -8.97 -3.50
CA PRO A 624 3.66 -10.27 -4.08
C PRO A 624 3.10 -10.33 -5.52
N THR A 625 3.76 -11.06 -6.40
CA THR A 625 3.24 -11.35 -7.75
C THR A 625 2.01 -12.23 -7.68
N LEU A 626 1.25 -12.27 -8.77
CA LEU A 626 -0.02 -13.00 -8.86
C LEU A 626 0.11 -14.47 -8.44
N ASP A 627 1.16 -15.15 -8.91
CA ASP A 627 1.43 -16.56 -8.62
C ASP A 627 1.86 -16.80 -7.16
N CYS A 628 2.35 -15.77 -6.46
CA CYS A 628 2.67 -15.87 -5.04
C CYS A 628 1.43 -15.72 -4.14
N LEU A 629 0.36 -15.02 -4.56
CA LEU A 629 -0.72 -14.57 -3.67
C LEU A 629 -1.34 -15.66 -2.78
N PHE A 630 -1.39 -16.91 -3.26
CA PHE A 630 -2.09 -18.02 -2.61
C PHE A 630 -1.17 -19.20 -2.27
N VAL A 631 0.15 -18.98 -2.20
CA VAL A 631 1.16 -19.97 -1.75
C VAL A 631 1.90 -19.43 -0.53
N ASP A 632 2.52 -20.31 0.27
CA ASP A 632 3.21 -19.91 1.49
C ASP A 632 4.74 -19.96 1.28
N PRO A 633 5.36 -18.86 0.81
CA PRO A 633 6.78 -18.86 0.44
C PRO A 633 7.72 -19.01 1.65
N ALA A 634 7.18 -19.04 2.87
CA ALA A 634 7.96 -19.20 4.09
C ALA A 634 7.97 -20.64 4.63
N ARG A 635 7.04 -21.49 4.17
CA ARG A 635 6.80 -22.81 4.78
C ARG A 635 6.51 -23.96 3.81
N ASP A 636 6.13 -23.69 2.57
CA ASP A 636 5.70 -24.77 1.66
C ASP A 636 6.85 -25.61 1.07
N GLY A 637 8.11 -25.19 1.28
CA GLY A 637 9.29 -25.89 0.80
C GLY A 637 9.47 -25.88 -0.72
N VAL A 638 8.68 -25.10 -1.46
CA VAL A 638 8.70 -25.11 -2.94
C VAL A 638 8.64 -23.72 -3.57
N SER A 639 8.02 -22.74 -2.91
CA SER A 639 7.78 -21.42 -3.49
C SER A 639 8.86 -20.41 -3.10
N LEU A 640 9.32 -19.65 -4.09
CA LEU A 640 10.04 -18.39 -3.89
C LEU A 640 9.02 -17.25 -3.76
N LEU A 641 9.31 -16.26 -2.93
CA LEU A 641 8.53 -15.02 -2.89
C LEU A 641 9.02 -14.10 -4.00
N LYS A 642 8.14 -13.73 -4.92
CA LYS A 642 8.39 -12.68 -5.91
C LYS A 642 7.63 -11.42 -5.50
N ILE A 643 8.32 -10.29 -5.46
CA ILE A 643 7.79 -8.97 -5.13
C ILE A 643 7.94 -8.09 -6.35
N TRP A 644 6.85 -7.53 -6.86
CA TRP A 644 6.89 -6.63 -8.01
C TRP A 644 6.64 -5.18 -7.62
N ASN A 645 7.20 -4.29 -8.44
CA ASN A 645 6.96 -2.86 -8.41
C ASN A 645 7.24 -2.25 -9.80
N VAL A 646 7.03 -0.94 -9.93
CA VAL A 646 7.35 -0.19 -11.13
C VAL A 646 8.20 1.04 -10.81
N ASN A 647 9.06 1.39 -11.76
CA ASN A 647 9.71 2.70 -11.85
C ASN A 647 8.99 3.54 -12.91
N LYS A 648 9.50 4.74 -13.19
CA LYS A 648 8.84 5.67 -14.14
C LYS A 648 8.76 5.12 -15.56
N CYS A 649 9.77 4.34 -15.98
CA CYS A 649 9.89 3.83 -17.35
C CYS A 649 10.01 2.29 -17.43
N THR A 650 10.09 1.58 -16.30
CA THR A 650 10.39 0.14 -16.24
C THR A 650 9.63 -0.58 -15.14
N GLY A 651 9.64 -1.90 -15.16
CA GLY A 651 9.21 -2.77 -14.07
C GLY A 651 10.38 -3.37 -13.29
N VAL A 652 10.16 -3.77 -12.05
CA VAL A 652 11.15 -4.50 -11.26
C VAL A 652 10.48 -5.65 -10.49
N VAL A 653 11.14 -6.80 -10.46
CA VAL A 653 10.76 -7.95 -9.61
C VAL A 653 11.96 -8.39 -8.80
N GLY A 654 11.80 -8.46 -7.49
CA GLY A 654 12.75 -9.14 -6.60
C GLY A 654 12.24 -10.54 -6.28
N VAL A 655 13.11 -11.54 -6.40
CA VAL A 655 12.83 -12.93 -6.04
C VAL A 655 13.62 -13.29 -4.81
N PHE A 656 12.97 -13.85 -3.79
CA PHE A 656 13.52 -14.11 -2.47
C PHE A 656 13.19 -15.53 -2.00
N ASN A 657 14.17 -16.21 -1.41
CA ASN A 657 13.91 -17.46 -0.71
C ASN A 657 13.64 -17.20 0.79
N CYS A 658 12.35 -17.23 1.15
CA CYS A 658 11.86 -16.95 2.51
C CYS A 658 11.66 -18.20 3.38
N GLN A 659 12.10 -19.39 2.94
CA GLN A 659 11.80 -20.64 3.63
C GLN A 659 12.46 -20.74 5.02
N GLY A 660 11.91 -21.60 5.88
CA GLY A 660 12.55 -22.05 7.12
C GLY A 660 12.01 -21.46 8.43
N ALA A 661 11.37 -20.30 8.38
CA ALA A 661 10.75 -19.69 9.54
C ALA A 661 9.31 -19.24 9.26
N GLY A 662 8.48 -19.17 10.30
CA GLY A 662 7.12 -18.67 10.16
C GLY A 662 6.34 -18.67 11.46
N TRP A 663 5.16 -18.04 11.41
CA TRP A 663 4.24 -17.97 12.54
C TRP A 663 3.69 -19.34 12.92
N CYS A 664 3.85 -19.76 14.17
CA CYS A 664 3.28 -21.01 14.68
C CYS A 664 1.98 -20.74 15.45
N LYS A 665 0.85 -21.25 14.97
CA LYS A 665 -0.47 -21.11 15.62
C LYS A 665 -0.53 -21.76 17.01
N ILE A 666 0.21 -22.86 17.22
CA ILE A 666 0.19 -23.63 18.48
C ILE A 666 1.02 -22.91 19.54
N GLU A 667 2.28 -22.62 19.23
CA GLU A 667 3.22 -21.95 20.14
C GLU A 667 2.96 -20.44 20.26
N LYS A 668 2.15 -19.89 19.35
CA LYS A 668 1.86 -18.45 19.24
C LYS A 668 3.13 -17.61 19.24
N LYS A 669 4.10 -17.99 18.40
CA LYS A 669 5.33 -17.24 18.15
C LYS A 669 5.88 -17.56 16.78
N THR A 670 6.71 -16.66 16.24
CA THR A 670 7.57 -16.96 15.10
C THR A 670 8.63 -17.96 15.55
N ARG A 671 8.88 -18.98 14.73
CA ARG A 671 9.94 -19.95 14.97
C ARG A 671 10.55 -20.42 13.66
N ILE A 672 11.80 -20.86 13.77
CA ILE A 672 12.41 -21.73 12.78
C ILE A 672 11.69 -23.09 12.86
N HIS A 673 11.10 -23.50 11.75
CA HIS A 673 10.45 -24.81 11.61
C HIS A 673 11.30 -25.77 10.78
N ASP A 674 12.18 -25.24 9.94
CA ASP A 674 13.23 -25.96 9.22
C ASP A 674 14.53 -25.15 9.28
N ALA A 675 15.55 -25.73 9.91
CA ALA A 675 16.84 -25.08 10.13
C ALA A 675 17.78 -25.14 8.91
N SER A 676 17.48 -26.00 7.94
CA SER A 676 18.28 -26.15 6.71
C SER A 676 17.39 -26.30 5.48
N PRO A 677 16.55 -25.29 5.14
CA PRO A 677 15.65 -25.42 4.01
C PRO A 677 16.40 -25.57 2.69
N GLY A 678 15.76 -26.28 1.76
CA GLY A 678 16.34 -26.61 0.47
C GLY A 678 16.62 -25.39 -0.42
N ILE A 679 17.49 -25.60 -1.40
CA ILE A 679 17.66 -24.67 -2.53
C ILE A 679 16.43 -24.76 -3.41
N LEU A 680 15.80 -23.63 -3.71
CA LEU A 680 14.60 -23.59 -4.53
C LEU A 680 14.91 -23.06 -5.93
N THR A 681 14.18 -23.55 -6.92
CA THR A 681 14.22 -23.04 -8.29
C THR A 681 12.82 -22.60 -8.68
N GLY A 682 12.72 -21.36 -9.17
CA GLY A 682 11.50 -20.78 -9.71
C GLY A 682 11.75 -20.14 -11.06
N SER A 683 10.81 -19.29 -11.49
CA SER A 683 10.97 -18.50 -12.70
C SER A 683 10.34 -17.12 -12.59
N VAL A 684 10.83 -16.19 -13.39
CA VAL A 684 10.37 -14.79 -13.44
C VAL A 684 10.11 -14.38 -14.90
N GLN A 685 9.11 -13.55 -15.13
CA GLN A 685 8.75 -13.06 -16.46
C GLN A 685 8.23 -11.63 -16.41
N SER A 686 8.15 -10.96 -17.56
CA SER A 686 7.72 -9.55 -17.63
C SER A 686 6.30 -9.31 -17.13
N THR A 687 5.40 -10.29 -17.29
CA THR A 687 4.02 -10.22 -16.79
C THR A 687 3.88 -10.40 -15.28
N ASP A 688 4.97 -10.72 -14.57
CA ASP A 688 4.97 -10.71 -13.10
C ASP A 688 4.87 -9.27 -12.56
N VAL A 689 5.19 -8.27 -13.38
CA VAL A 689 4.92 -6.86 -13.10
C VAL A 689 3.55 -6.49 -13.66
N ASP A 690 2.52 -6.55 -12.82
CA ASP A 690 1.11 -6.32 -13.21
C ASP A 690 0.90 -4.99 -13.95
N ALA A 691 1.57 -3.92 -13.51
CA ALA A 691 1.45 -2.59 -14.10
C ALA A 691 2.40 -2.29 -15.28
N LEU A 692 3.17 -3.27 -15.77
CA LEU A 692 4.22 -3.01 -16.78
C LEU A 692 3.65 -2.48 -18.10
N THR A 693 2.53 -3.02 -18.57
CA THR A 693 1.88 -2.54 -19.81
C THR A 693 1.50 -1.07 -19.71
N LYS A 694 1.07 -0.60 -18.53
CA LYS A 694 0.74 0.82 -18.29
C LYS A 694 1.98 1.71 -18.36
N VAL A 695 3.12 1.22 -17.87
CA VAL A 695 4.40 1.94 -17.87
C VAL A 695 5.04 1.97 -19.26
N ALA A 696 4.98 0.85 -19.99
CA ALA A 696 5.54 0.72 -21.32
C ALA A 696 4.79 1.55 -22.38
N GLY A 697 3.48 1.76 -22.18
CA GLY A 697 2.61 2.46 -23.12
C GLY A 697 1.87 1.53 -24.09
N PRO A 698 0.88 2.05 -24.83
CA PRO A 698 -0.04 1.26 -25.63
C PRO A 698 0.61 0.55 -26.84
N ASP A 699 1.74 1.08 -27.34
CA ASP A 699 2.43 0.55 -28.52
C ASP A 699 3.42 -0.57 -28.19
N TRP A 700 3.55 -0.94 -26.91
CA TRP A 700 4.47 -1.98 -26.48
C TRP A 700 3.98 -3.38 -26.86
N ASN A 701 4.79 -4.11 -27.63
CA ASN A 701 4.45 -5.45 -28.14
C ASN A 701 4.58 -6.57 -27.08
N GLY A 702 5.21 -6.31 -25.93
CA GLY A 702 5.44 -7.29 -24.86
C GLY A 702 6.90 -7.75 -24.72
N GLU A 703 7.80 -7.36 -25.62
CA GLU A 703 9.23 -7.67 -25.53
C GLU A 703 9.94 -6.76 -24.52
N THR A 704 10.83 -7.35 -23.71
CA THR A 704 11.62 -6.59 -22.73
C THR A 704 13.09 -6.93 -22.84
N VAL A 705 13.92 -5.99 -22.45
CA VAL A 705 15.27 -6.32 -21.97
C VAL A 705 15.21 -6.51 -20.47
N VAL A 706 15.83 -7.58 -19.98
CA VAL A 706 15.95 -7.87 -18.56
C VAL A 706 17.38 -7.63 -18.14
N TYR A 707 17.57 -6.80 -17.11
CA TYR A 707 18.84 -6.68 -16.41
C TYR A 707 18.77 -7.44 -15.08
N CYS A 708 19.64 -8.44 -14.92
CA CYS A 708 19.79 -9.25 -13.71
C CYS A 708 20.83 -8.58 -12.80
N GLN A 709 20.41 -8.02 -11.67
CA GLN A 709 21.24 -7.11 -10.89
C GLN A 709 22.48 -7.78 -10.29
N ARG A 710 22.38 -9.02 -9.78
CA ARG A 710 23.54 -9.68 -9.17
C ARG A 710 24.51 -10.26 -10.19
N SER A 711 24.02 -10.87 -11.28
CA SER A 711 24.88 -11.44 -12.32
C SER A 711 25.44 -10.37 -13.27
N GLY A 712 24.76 -9.23 -13.39
CA GLY A 712 25.08 -8.18 -14.35
C GLY A 712 24.68 -8.52 -15.79
N GLU A 713 23.93 -9.60 -15.99
CA GLU A 713 23.52 -10.07 -17.32
C GLU A 713 22.39 -9.21 -17.91
N VAL A 714 22.44 -9.05 -19.24
CA VAL A 714 21.42 -8.36 -20.04
C VAL A 714 20.85 -9.35 -21.04
N ILE A 715 19.54 -9.57 -20.97
CA ILE A 715 18.86 -10.60 -21.73
C ILE A 715 17.67 -9.97 -22.47
N ARG A 716 17.61 -10.08 -23.80
CA ARG A 716 16.39 -9.79 -24.55
C ARG A 716 15.40 -10.93 -24.34
N LEU A 717 14.28 -10.63 -23.72
CA LEU A 717 13.25 -11.58 -23.33
C LEU A 717 11.99 -11.38 -24.19
N PRO A 718 11.65 -12.35 -25.04
CA PRO A 718 10.41 -12.31 -25.83
C PRO A 718 9.16 -12.33 -24.93
N LYS A 719 8.04 -11.86 -25.46
CA LYS A 719 6.76 -11.85 -24.76
C LYS A 719 6.39 -13.25 -24.24
N GLY A 720 6.06 -13.33 -22.95
CA GLY A 720 5.59 -14.55 -22.30
C GLY A 720 6.67 -15.61 -22.04
N VAL A 721 7.94 -15.29 -22.26
CA VAL A 721 9.06 -16.16 -21.90
C VAL A 721 9.46 -15.89 -20.45
N SER A 722 9.79 -16.95 -19.70
CA SER A 722 10.25 -16.89 -18.32
C SER A 722 11.73 -17.22 -18.19
N LEU A 723 12.43 -16.56 -17.26
CA LEU A 723 13.82 -16.84 -16.88
C LEU A 723 13.87 -17.69 -15.61
N PRO A 724 14.71 -18.73 -15.54
CA PRO A 724 14.88 -19.53 -14.34
C PRO A 724 15.69 -18.77 -13.28
N VAL A 725 15.42 -19.04 -12.00
CA VAL A 725 16.17 -18.48 -10.88
C VAL A 725 16.29 -19.53 -9.77
N THR A 726 17.50 -19.73 -9.26
CA THR A 726 17.79 -20.73 -8.22
C THR A 726 18.45 -20.05 -7.03
N LEU A 727 17.86 -20.19 -5.85
CA LEU A 727 18.25 -19.45 -4.64
C LEU A 727 18.30 -20.35 -3.41
N LYS A 728 19.37 -20.21 -2.62
CA LYS A 728 19.41 -20.69 -1.23
C LYS A 728 18.59 -19.78 -0.33
N VAL A 729 18.29 -20.24 0.88
CA VAL A 729 17.60 -19.44 1.90
C VAL A 729 18.39 -18.15 2.18
N LEU A 730 17.68 -17.03 2.35
CA LEU A 730 18.25 -15.68 2.49
C LEU A 730 19.02 -15.18 1.25
N GLU A 731 18.96 -15.87 0.11
CA GLU A 731 19.39 -15.32 -1.17
C GLU A 731 18.22 -14.67 -1.91
N TYR A 732 18.58 -13.77 -2.83
CA TYR A 732 17.65 -13.03 -3.68
C TYR A 732 18.24 -12.79 -5.07
N GLU A 733 17.41 -12.33 -6.01
CA GLU A 733 17.83 -11.71 -7.28
C GLU A 733 16.86 -10.58 -7.62
N LEU A 734 17.35 -9.50 -8.25
CA LEU A 734 16.53 -8.40 -8.73
C LEU A 734 16.55 -8.35 -10.26
N PHE A 735 15.36 -8.40 -10.85
CA PHE A 735 15.16 -8.38 -12.30
C PHE A 735 14.52 -7.06 -12.70
N HIS A 736 15.20 -6.28 -13.54
CA HIS A 736 14.68 -5.05 -14.11
C HIS A 736 14.12 -5.31 -15.50
N PHE A 737 12.80 -5.25 -15.64
CA PHE A 737 12.09 -5.41 -16.91
C PHE A 737 11.97 -4.08 -17.62
N CYS A 738 12.81 -3.89 -18.63
CA CYS A 738 12.94 -2.66 -19.40
C CYS A 738 12.21 -2.82 -20.73
N PRO A 739 11.04 -2.18 -20.93
CA PRO A 739 10.27 -2.33 -22.17
C PRO A 739 11.11 -1.96 -23.39
N LEU A 740 11.14 -2.85 -24.37
CA LEU A 740 11.85 -2.62 -25.62
C LEU A 740 11.06 -1.65 -26.51
N LYS A 741 11.74 -0.67 -27.08
CA LYS A 741 11.19 0.19 -28.14
C LYS A 741 11.91 -0.09 -29.45
N ASP A 742 11.14 -0.44 -30.47
CA ASP A 742 11.64 -0.58 -31.83
C ASP A 742 11.73 0.81 -32.47
N VAL A 743 12.93 1.18 -32.91
CA VAL A 743 13.23 2.43 -33.63
C VAL A 743 13.00 2.22 -35.13
N THR A 744 13.53 1.10 -35.65
CA THR A 744 13.32 0.59 -37.00
C THR A 744 13.22 -0.93 -36.92
N GLU A 745 13.03 -1.61 -38.07
CA GLU A 745 13.01 -3.08 -38.11
C GLU A 745 14.29 -3.74 -37.56
N ASN A 746 15.44 -3.04 -37.55
CA ASN A 746 16.74 -3.59 -37.14
C ASN A 746 17.35 -2.92 -35.89
N ILE A 747 16.75 -1.83 -35.42
CA ILE A 747 17.24 -1.04 -34.29
C ILE A 747 16.17 -1.01 -33.21
N SER A 748 16.52 -1.52 -32.05
CA SER A 748 15.67 -1.57 -30.86
C SER A 748 16.49 -1.16 -29.63
N VAL A 749 15.86 -0.42 -28.72
CA VAL A 749 16.52 0.20 -27.57
C VAL A 749 15.70 0.05 -26.30
N ALA A 750 16.36 -0.04 -25.15
CA ALA A 750 15.69 -0.03 -23.85
C ALA A 750 16.59 0.61 -22.77
N PRO A 751 16.04 1.44 -21.86
CA PRO A 751 16.81 2.03 -20.78
C PRO A 751 16.99 1.03 -19.63
N ILE A 752 18.22 0.83 -19.14
CA ILE A 752 18.49 -0.04 -17.98
C ILE A 752 18.65 0.79 -16.71
N GLY A 753 19.57 1.76 -16.66
CA GLY A 753 19.78 2.61 -15.47
C GLY A 753 21.16 2.51 -14.86
N LEU A 754 21.28 2.78 -13.55
CA LEU A 754 22.55 2.73 -12.82
C LEU A 754 22.85 1.30 -12.37
N LEU A 755 23.77 0.63 -13.06
CA LEU A 755 24.00 -0.82 -12.96
C LEU A 755 24.41 -1.29 -11.56
N ASP A 756 25.08 -0.42 -10.80
CA ASP A 756 25.61 -0.78 -9.48
C ASP A 756 24.60 -0.55 -8.34
N MET A 757 23.41 0.00 -8.65
CA MET A 757 22.32 0.23 -7.69
C MET A 757 21.38 -0.97 -7.62
N PHE A 758 20.83 -1.26 -6.44
CA PHE A 758 19.82 -2.33 -6.32
C PHE A 758 18.57 -2.06 -7.15
N ASN A 759 18.06 -0.82 -7.13
CA ASN A 759 17.00 -0.40 -8.04
C ASN A 759 17.57 0.35 -9.25
N SER A 760 18.34 -0.35 -10.10
CA SER A 760 19.08 0.21 -11.24
C SER A 760 18.21 1.10 -12.12
N SER A 761 17.09 0.56 -12.60
CA SER A 761 16.16 1.29 -13.48
C SER A 761 15.34 2.38 -12.80
N GLY A 762 15.41 2.49 -11.47
CA GLY A 762 14.84 3.62 -10.72
C GLY A 762 15.55 4.95 -10.99
N ALA A 763 16.74 4.92 -11.60
CA ALA A 763 17.48 6.11 -12.03
C ALA A 763 16.84 6.81 -13.24
N ILE A 764 16.02 6.11 -14.02
CA ILE A 764 15.44 6.64 -15.27
C ILE A 764 14.18 7.44 -14.93
N GLU A 765 14.25 8.74 -15.17
CA GLU A 765 13.15 9.69 -14.95
C GLU A 765 12.29 9.88 -16.20
N HIS A 766 12.92 9.79 -17.38
CA HIS A 766 12.27 9.97 -18.67
C HIS A 766 13.04 9.21 -19.76
N PHE A 767 12.32 8.72 -20.76
CA PHE A 767 12.86 7.96 -21.89
C PHE A 767 12.03 8.21 -23.16
N GLU A 768 12.66 8.81 -24.16
CA GLU A 768 12.05 9.14 -25.45
C GLU A 768 12.98 8.74 -26.61
N VAL A 769 12.37 8.41 -27.75
CA VAL A 769 13.07 8.09 -29.00
C VAL A 769 12.61 9.08 -30.05
N ASN A 770 13.55 9.85 -30.58
CA ASN A 770 13.32 10.85 -31.61
C ASN A 770 13.90 10.35 -32.94
N LEU A 771 13.04 10.08 -33.93
CA LEU A 771 13.48 9.68 -35.27
C LEU A 771 14.16 10.86 -35.98
N ALA A 772 15.21 10.58 -36.74
CA ALA A 772 15.82 11.60 -37.58
C ALA A 772 14.80 12.09 -38.63
N SER A 773 14.34 13.34 -38.49
CA SER A 773 13.71 14.04 -39.62
C SER A 773 14.74 14.19 -40.75
N ASN A 774 14.31 14.26 -42.02
CA ASN A 774 15.16 14.47 -43.21
C ASN A 774 15.98 15.80 -43.22
N SER A 775 16.28 16.38 -42.07
CA SER A 775 17.03 17.61 -41.87
C SER A 775 18.22 17.36 -40.94
N GLU A 776 19.38 17.19 -41.57
CA GLU A 776 20.74 17.56 -41.13
C GLU A 776 21.03 17.52 -39.62
N VAL A 777 21.21 16.33 -39.06
CA VAL A 777 22.08 16.17 -37.88
C VAL A 777 23.51 15.98 -38.41
N ASN A 778 24.25 17.08 -38.55
CA ASN A 778 25.68 17.05 -38.90
C ASN A 778 26.47 16.47 -37.72
N ILE A 779 26.70 15.15 -37.75
CA ILE A 779 27.83 14.55 -37.03
C ILE A 779 29.08 14.84 -37.87
N ASP A 780 30.17 15.24 -37.21
CA ASP A 780 31.47 15.55 -37.83
C ASP A 780 31.79 14.61 -39.01
N GLN A 781 32.26 15.18 -40.12
CA GLN A 781 32.44 14.61 -41.48
C GLN A 781 33.44 13.42 -41.60
N SER A 782 33.46 12.50 -40.64
CA SER A 782 34.40 11.37 -40.60
C SER A 782 33.75 9.99 -40.59
N THR A 783 32.42 9.88 -40.52
CA THR A 783 31.70 8.61 -40.59
C THR A 783 30.51 8.66 -41.57
N ASP A 784 30.56 7.86 -42.64
CA ASP A 784 29.52 7.74 -43.70
C ASP A 784 28.22 7.03 -43.23
N VAL A 785 27.95 6.96 -41.92
CA VAL A 785 26.80 6.20 -41.36
C VAL A 785 25.64 7.16 -41.04
N PRO A 786 24.45 6.99 -41.65
CA PRO A 786 23.32 7.89 -41.42
C PRO A 786 22.76 7.70 -40.01
N VAL A 787 22.47 8.82 -39.33
CA VAL A 787 21.75 8.83 -38.05
C VAL A 787 20.31 8.37 -38.28
N THR A 788 19.89 7.35 -37.54
CA THR A 788 18.53 6.82 -37.61
C THR A 788 17.63 7.44 -36.55
N ALA A 789 18.13 7.54 -35.30
CA ALA A 789 17.40 8.16 -34.21
C ALA A 789 18.32 8.67 -33.08
N THR A 790 17.75 9.54 -32.26
CA THR A 790 18.33 9.98 -30.99
C THR A 790 17.46 9.49 -29.85
N VAL A 791 18.05 8.69 -28.95
CA VAL A 791 17.41 8.26 -27.71
C VAL A 791 17.76 9.26 -26.61
N THR A 792 16.75 9.92 -26.05
CA THR A 792 16.92 10.92 -24.99
C THR A 792 16.45 10.38 -23.65
N LEU A 793 17.32 10.48 -22.64
CA LEU A 793 17.09 9.97 -21.29
C LEU A 793 17.30 11.09 -20.28
N LYS A 794 16.42 11.19 -19.28
CA LYS A 794 16.70 11.95 -18.05
C LYS A 794 17.06 10.96 -16.96
N VAL A 795 18.25 11.10 -16.38
CA VAL A 795 18.81 10.13 -15.44
C VAL A 795 19.23 10.81 -14.15
N ARG A 796 18.82 10.27 -13.01
CA ARG A 796 19.22 10.73 -11.67
C ARG A 796 20.28 9.83 -11.07
N GLY A 797 21.32 10.44 -10.50
CA GLY A 797 22.43 9.76 -9.83
C GLY A 797 23.73 9.79 -10.65
N CYS A 798 24.65 8.89 -10.34
CA CYS A 798 25.99 8.83 -10.93
C CYS A 798 26.54 7.40 -10.94
N GLY A 799 27.68 7.19 -11.61
CA GLY A 799 28.35 5.91 -11.71
C GLY A 799 28.09 5.22 -13.04
N ARG A 800 28.23 3.89 -13.08
CA ARG A 800 28.10 3.12 -14.31
C ARG A 800 26.64 3.04 -14.75
N PHE A 801 26.35 3.69 -15.87
CA PHE A 801 25.04 3.67 -16.50
C PHE A 801 24.99 2.66 -17.63
N GLY A 802 23.87 1.96 -17.76
CA GLY A 802 23.60 1.01 -18.83
C GLY A 802 22.34 1.33 -19.62
N ALA A 803 22.38 1.02 -20.90
CA ALA A 803 21.23 0.93 -21.79
C ALA A 803 21.41 -0.24 -22.75
N TYR A 804 20.32 -0.75 -23.31
CA TYR A 804 20.36 -1.72 -24.39
C TYR A 804 20.19 -1.03 -25.74
N SER A 805 20.99 -1.47 -26.71
CA SER A 805 20.82 -1.17 -28.13
C SER A 805 21.13 -2.43 -28.95
N SER A 806 20.28 -2.78 -29.92
CA SER A 806 20.53 -3.92 -30.81
C SER A 806 21.65 -3.67 -31.82
N GLN A 807 22.09 -2.41 -31.97
CA GLN A 807 23.21 -2.00 -32.81
C GLN A 807 24.18 -1.13 -32.00
N CYS A 808 25.45 -1.12 -32.40
CA CYS A 808 26.45 -0.26 -31.77
C CYS A 808 26.05 1.22 -31.97
N PRO A 809 25.91 2.02 -30.90
CA PRO A 809 25.67 3.45 -31.04
C PRO A 809 26.77 4.14 -31.84
N LEU A 810 26.41 5.20 -32.55
CA LEU A 810 27.37 6.07 -33.23
C LEU A 810 28.07 7.01 -32.23
N LYS A 811 27.31 7.49 -31.25
CA LYS A 811 27.76 8.53 -30.31
C LYS A 811 26.87 8.54 -29.06
N CYS A 812 27.49 8.82 -27.91
CA CYS A 812 26.77 9.10 -26.66
C CYS A 812 27.17 10.49 -26.14
N THR A 813 26.22 11.23 -25.57
CA THR A 813 26.48 12.50 -24.89
C THR A 813 25.86 12.52 -23.50
N ILE A 814 26.48 13.28 -22.59
CA ILE A 814 25.91 13.65 -21.29
C ILE A 814 25.87 15.17 -21.24
N ASP A 815 24.67 15.75 -21.10
CA ASP A 815 24.42 17.20 -21.15
C ASP A 815 25.05 17.88 -22.37
N GLY A 816 24.98 17.21 -23.52
CA GLY A 816 25.52 17.68 -24.79
C GLY A 816 27.03 17.52 -24.93
N VAL A 817 27.73 16.96 -23.94
CA VAL A 817 29.17 16.68 -23.98
C VAL A 817 29.40 15.24 -24.44
N ASP A 818 30.20 15.09 -25.49
CA ASP A 818 30.65 13.79 -26.02
C ASP A 818 31.27 12.95 -24.90
N THR A 819 30.76 11.73 -24.75
CA THR A 819 31.14 10.84 -23.65
C THR A 819 31.54 9.49 -24.21
N GLU A 820 32.68 8.97 -23.76
CA GLU A 820 33.13 7.63 -24.10
C GLU A 820 32.13 6.58 -23.59
N PHE A 821 31.84 5.59 -24.44
CA PHE A 821 30.98 4.47 -24.11
C PHE A 821 31.63 3.17 -24.55
N ASN A 822 31.24 2.08 -23.89
CA ASN A 822 31.55 0.72 -24.34
C ASN A 822 30.27 0.06 -24.88
N TYR A 823 30.42 -0.81 -25.87
CA TYR A 823 29.33 -1.61 -26.42
C TYR A 823 29.71 -3.09 -26.43
N ASP A 824 28.93 -3.91 -25.75
CA ASP A 824 29.04 -5.36 -25.78
C ASP A 824 28.09 -5.95 -26.83
N GLY A 825 28.61 -6.24 -28.02
CA GLY A 825 27.83 -6.71 -29.16
C GLY A 825 26.94 -7.95 -28.88
N PRO A 826 27.43 -8.99 -28.17
CA PRO A 826 26.63 -10.15 -27.82
C PRO A 826 25.39 -9.86 -26.95
N SER A 827 25.50 -8.99 -25.94
CA SER A 827 24.37 -8.65 -25.06
C SER A 827 23.58 -7.41 -25.51
N GLY A 828 24.16 -6.59 -26.39
CA GLY A 828 23.63 -5.28 -26.75
C GLY A 828 23.78 -4.21 -25.66
N LEU A 829 24.58 -4.47 -24.62
CA LEU A 829 24.77 -3.54 -23.50
C LEU A 829 25.69 -2.39 -23.90
N VAL A 830 25.15 -1.18 -23.82
CA VAL A 830 25.88 0.09 -23.88
C VAL A 830 26.17 0.53 -22.46
N THR A 831 27.43 0.82 -22.13
CA THR A 831 27.80 1.37 -20.82
C THR A 831 28.57 2.68 -20.94
N LEU A 832 28.25 3.63 -20.07
CA LEU A 832 28.94 4.92 -19.93
C LEU A 832 29.01 5.33 -18.46
N THR A 833 29.89 6.27 -18.11
CA THR A 833 30.05 6.73 -16.73
C THR A 833 29.37 8.08 -16.53
N VAL A 834 28.33 8.10 -15.70
CA VAL A 834 27.63 9.32 -15.32
C VAL A 834 28.40 10.03 -14.19
N PRO A 835 28.79 11.30 -14.36
CA PRO A 835 29.57 12.02 -13.36
C PRO A 835 28.76 12.32 -12.09
N VAL A 836 29.47 12.60 -10.99
CA VAL A 836 28.86 13.01 -9.72
C VAL A 836 28.37 14.44 -9.84
N ALA A 837 27.08 14.64 -9.64
CA ALA A 837 26.48 15.97 -9.67
C ALA A 837 26.90 16.79 -8.43
N GLN A 838 27.02 18.11 -8.63
CA GLN A 838 27.27 19.06 -7.54
C GLN A 838 25.97 19.54 -6.87
N GLU A 839 24.83 19.37 -7.56
CA GLU A 839 23.51 19.77 -7.10
C GLU A 839 22.69 18.54 -6.67
N GLU A 840 21.94 18.69 -5.58
CA GLU A 840 21.01 17.65 -5.12
C GLU A 840 19.92 17.38 -6.17
N MET A 841 19.55 16.11 -6.33
CA MET A 841 18.48 15.69 -7.25
C MET A 841 18.73 16.09 -8.72
N TYR A 842 19.98 16.42 -9.08
CA TYR A 842 20.36 16.74 -10.45
C TYR A 842 20.00 15.60 -11.41
N LYS A 843 19.61 15.97 -12.64
CA LYS A 843 19.20 15.05 -13.68
C LYS A 843 20.04 15.26 -14.92
N TRP A 844 20.88 14.28 -15.22
CA TRP A 844 21.67 14.24 -16.45
C TRP A 844 20.76 14.02 -17.66
N CYS A 845 21.02 14.75 -18.73
CA CYS A 845 20.48 14.47 -20.06
C CYS A 845 21.44 13.54 -20.79
N ILE A 846 21.06 12.29 -20.99
CA ILE A 846 21.87 11.35 -21.76
C ILE A 846 21.24 11.20 -23.15
N GLU A 847 22.05 11.34 -24.19
CA GLU A 847 21.63 11.07 -25.56
C GLU A 847 22.45 9.92 -26.14
N ILE A 848 21.78 8.94 -26.72
CA ILE A 848 22.39 7.83 -27.44
C ILE A 848 21.94 7.93 -28.89
N ILE A 849 22.90 8.13 -29.80
CA ILE A 849 22.64 8.32 -31.22
C ILE A 849 22.90 6.99 -31.92
N VAL A 850 21.88 6.47 -32.61
CA VAL A 850 21.86 5.15 -33.30
C VAL A 850 21.50 5.26 -34.76
#